data_AF-A0A5B2TGS2-F1
#
_entry.id   AF-A0A5B2TGS2-F1
#
_cell.length_a   1.000
_cell.length_b   1.000
_cell.length_c   1.000
_cell.angle_alpha   90.00
_cell.angle_beta   90.00
_cell.angle_gamma   90.00
#
_symmetry.space_group_name_H-M   'P 1'
#
loop_
_entity.id
_entity.type
_entity.pdbx_description
1 polymer ?
#
loop_
_entity_poly.entity_id
_entity_poly.type
_entity_poly.pdbx_seq_one_letter_code
_entity_poly.pdbx_strand_id
1 'polypeptide(L)'
;MSSDSPVPHLVSNFRESLSILESLRASARPGRGMRHLASRPVVDALRAAELTAVTGGLDGEFPVLCRLEVSAGPIGDTQANCVPLGRIAAFVFRTGDERDQVAGKMFENISTDGLSMEVAPALFSREGPSRFNAEPTDGAAGEAQDWIRADALAGAVGTVLSLAHRRLEAAAEAGAFFDGAGRLPVDLPAFVNSLLSPDGPWETPGTAVAAVTSSLRGLPGQDPLELVDLYAEALGACGYSSDNLDRFRNFVSDVITSRRARRPQDLADEGDLLLRALLLVLQRDRIDDILDDSADGMLPGPAVHLTAAALAGFREGLARMPSAIKQPFRDVLGEFASAVEANPSVRLEDLAAPLRARLPAAPATAPLTSTLQDGAVPPGIAASGDLEPALVRELQLVAESLGLSQARPEEGMLGSCPQTRVAVLVSPLTNDAAQAPTLCLRVVIGSIAGGALVRGALSDALKAEPGSVLWLAPGSNELELVLPIGAATEQNLPRVLSHHVKLARRWHAAAASTERPASGDAPAETAKAPRKPRGGGGRKRPGPSSTGQGAGSPDADRASEAPQDGMGTTGGGETKPAPRRRLRKGGAEAVEGEAAKPSPKRRLRKEGVGRDRPATNQVSFLGPVSGPVRGAEPEADAEKASADPPPEDGAA
;
A
#
# COMPACT_ATOMS: atom_id res chain seq x y z
N MET A 1 4.43 15.52 52.16
CA MET A 1 4.26 16.67 51.25
C MET A 1 4.29 16.12 49.84
N SER A 2 3.13 15.86 49.23
CA SER A 2 3.09 15.50 47.80
C SER A 2 3.42 16.76 47.03
N SER A 3 4.53 16.74 46.30
CA SER A 3 4.77 17.73 45.26
C SER A 3 3.82 17.41 44.12
N ASP A 4 2.56 17.82 44.25
CA ASP A 4 1.58 17.81 43.16
C ASP A 4 2.06 18.83 42.12
N SER A 5 3.03 18.40 41.32
CA SER A 5 3.48 19.17 40.17
C SER A 5 2.26 19.35 39.28
N PRO A 6 1.91 20.59 38.92
CA PRO A 6 0.66 20.85 38.25
C PRO A 6 0.68 20.19 36.87
N VAL A 7 -0.36 19.41 36.56
CA VAL A 7 -0.41 18.61 35.33
C VAL A 7 -0.89 19.50 34.17
N PRO A 8 -0.12 19.61 33.08
CA PRO A 8 -0.52 20.42 31.94
C PRO A 8 -1.65 19.75 31.14
N HIS A 9 -2.64 20.55 30.77
CA HIS A 9 -3.74 20.18 29.88
C HIS A 9 -3.74 21.05 28.62
N LEU A 10 -3.83 20.40 27.47
CA LEU A 10 -4.16 21.03 26.20
C LEU A 10 -5.68 21.28 26.17
N VAL A 11 -6.07 22.54 25.99
CA VAL A 11 -7.50 22.91 25.90
C VAL A 11 -8.00 22.65 24.48
N SER A 12 -9.05 21.86 24.34
CA SER A 12 -9.67 21.49 23.07
C SER A 12 -11.20 21.60 23.16
N ASN A 13 -11.90 21.42 22.04
CA ASN A 13 -13.34 21.22 22.01
C ASN A 13 -13.70 19.85 21.43
N PHE A 14 -14.98 19.53 21.40
CA PHE A 14 -15.49 18.27 20.87
C PHE A 14 -15.00 17.97 19.45
N ARG A 15 -15.16 18.89 18.49
CA ARG A 15 -14.72 18.68 17.09
C ARG A 15 -13.21 18.50 16.96
N GLU A 16 -12.46 19.33 17.64
CA GLU A 16 -10.99 19.24 17.62
C GLU A 16 -10.52 17.94 18.26
N SER A 17 -11.18 17.47 19.33
CA SER A 17 -10.87 16.17 19.93
C SER A 17 -11.10 15.01 18.96
N LEU A 18 -12.16 15.06 18.13
CA LEU A 18 -12.34 14.07 17.07
C LEU A 18 -11.22 14.16 16.03
N SER A 19 -10.84 15.38 15.61
CA SER A 19 -9.75 15.58 14.66
C SER A 19 -8.39 15.10 15.21
N ILE A 20 -8.14 15.25 16.52
CA ILE A 20 -6.94 14.71 17.19
C ILE A 20 -6.93 13.18 17.10
N LEU A 21 -8.07 12.53 17.36
CA LEU A 21 -8.20 11.08 17.28
C LEU A 21 -8.08 10.58 15.83
N GLU A 22 -8.58 11.32 14.86
CA GLU A 22 -8.47 10.99 13.43
C GLU A 22 -7.03 11.15 12.93
N SER A 23 -6.40 12.29 13.19
CA SER A 23 -5.07 12.64 12.68
C SER A 23 -3.92 12.14 13.55
N LEU A 24 -4.23 11.51 14.69
CA LEU A 24 -3.30 10.99 15.70
C LEU A 24 -2.34 12.05 16.25
N ARG A 25 -2.72 13.33 16.19
CA ARG A 25 -1.97 14.45 16.75
C ARG A 25 -2.87 15.64 17.02
N ALA A 26 -2.51 16.46 18.00
CA ALA A 26 -3.02 17.80 18.12
C ALA A 26 -2.16 18.77 17.31
N SER A 27 -2.77 19.38 16.31
CA SER A 27 -2.14 20.41 15.48
C SER A 27 -2.27 21.77 16.15
N ALA A 28 -1.27 22.63 15.94
CA ALA A 28 -1.31 24.04 16.31
C ALA A 28 -2.37 24.82 15.52
N ARG A 29 -2.65 24.36 14.29
CA ARG A 29 -3.62 24.98 13.39
C ARG A 29 -4.50 23.92 12.74
N PRO A 30 -5.41 23.31 13.52
CA PRO A 30 -6.22 22.24 12.98
C PRO A 30 -7.25 22.84 11.99
N GLY A 31 -7.70 22.03 11.03
CA GLY A 31 -8.51 22.44 9.88
C GLY A 31 -9.83 23.19 10.12
N ARG A 32 -10.60 23.34 9.03
CA ARG A 32 -11.75 24.24 8.93
C ARG A 32 -12.79 24.01 10.04
N GLY A 33 -13.16 25.08 10.76
CA GLY A 33 -14.22 25.05 11.77
C GLY A 33 -13.76 24.76 13.19
N MET A 34 -12.44 24.73 13.43
CA MET A 34 -11.84 24.70 14.77
C MET A 34 -11.51 26.13 15.25
N ARG A 35 -11.08 26.27 16.50
CA ARG A 35 -10.71 27.58 17.09
C ARG A 35 -9.23 27.58 17.44
N HIS A 36 -8.50 28.63 17.04
CA HIS A 36 -7.13 28.81 17.48
C HIS A 36 -7.13 29.39 18.89
N LEU A 37 -6.51 28.68 19.83
CA LEU A 37 -6.35 29.15 21.21
C LEU A 37 -4.94 29.73 21.37
N ALA A 38 -4.86 31.04 21.65
CA ALA A 38 -3.63 31.83 21.80
C ALA A 38 -2.65 31.36 22.89
N SER A 39 -3.05 30.43 23.76
CA SER A 39 -2.12 29.77 24.68
C SER A 39 -2.63 28.40 25.12
N ARG A 40 -1.72 27.43 25.05
CA ARG A 40 -1.83 26.06 25.59
C ARG A 40 -0.44 25.74 26.17
N PRO A 41 -0.32 25.04 27.31
CA PRO A 41 -1.34 24.38 28.12
C PRO A 41 -1.93 25.26 29.25
N VAL A 42 -3.01 24.80 29.85
CA VAL A 42 -3.45 25.22 31.19
C VAL A 42 -3.04 24.18 32.22
N VAL A 43 -2.55 24.64 33.36
CA VAL A 43 -2.00 23.79 34.44
C VAL A 43 -2.99 23.55 35.58
N ASP A 44 -4.22 24.06 35.44
CA ASP A 44 -5.29 24.03 36.43
C ASP A 44 -6.67 24.00 35.74
N ALA A 45 -7.74 24.17 36.51
CA ALA A 45 -9.12 24.16 36.00
C ALA A 45 -9.44 25.32 35.03
N LEU A 46 -10.21 25.01 33.98
CA LEU A 46 -10.77 25.97 33.04
C LEU A 46 -11.74 26.93 33.72
N ARG A 47 -11.63 28.20 33.31
CA ARG A 47 -12.49 29.28 33.79
C ARG A 47 -13.79 29.35 32.98
N ALA A 48 -14.88 29.80 33.56
CA ALA A 48 -16.17 29.92 32.86
C ALA A 48 -16.10 30.73 31.54
N ALA A 49 -15.30 31.81 31.52
CA ALA A 49 -15.05 32.60 30.31
C ALA A 49 -14.28 31.80 29.23
N GLU A 50 -13.36 30.92 29.64
CA GLU A 50 -12.59 30.05 28.75
C GLU A 50 -13.48 28.96 28.12
N LEU A 51 -14.42 28.39 28.88
CA LEU A 51 -15.38 27.41 28.34
C LEU A 51 -16.16 28.00 27.17
N THR A 52 -16.69 29.21 27.37
CA THR A 52 -17.47 29.93 26.33
C THR A 52 -16.58 30.27 25.13
N ALA A 53 -15.33 30.65 25.37
CA ALA A 53 -14.35 30.91 24.33
C ALA A 53 -14.00 29.65 23.53
N VAL A 54 -13.86 28.49 24.16
CA VAL A 54 -13.45 27.24 23.49
C VAL A 54 -14.58 26.65 22.64
N THR A 55 -15.82 26.72 23.13
CA THR A 55 -17.00 26.18 22.41
C THR A 55 -17.60 27.16 21.42
N GLY A 56 -17.24 28.45 21.52
CA GLY A 56 -17.88 29.53 20.76
C GLY A 56 -19.37 29.70 21.08
N GLY A 57 -19.86 29.09 22.17
CA GLY A 57 -21.28 29.06 22.52
C GLY A 57 -22.16 28.29 21.52
N LEU A 58 -21.59 27.43 20.68
CA LEU A 58 -22.33 26.64 19.71
C LEU A 58 -23.04 25.46 20.38
N ASP A 59 -24.30 25.23 20.02
CA ASP A 59 -25.06 24.06 20.47
C ASP A 59 -24.38 22.76 20.04
N GLY A 60 -24.21 21.82 20.98
CA GLY A 60 -23.56 20.54 20.74
C GLY A 60 -22.03 20.57 20.81
N GLU A 61 -21.42 21.74 21.00
CA GLU A 61 -19.99 21.85 21.32
C GLU A 61 -19.78 21.86 22.83
N PHE A 62 -18.77 21.12 23.29
CA PHE A 62 -18.34 21.10 24.68
C PHE A 62 -16.81 21.12 24.80
N PRO A 63 -16.27 21.66 25.90
CA PRO A 63 -14.83 21.72 26.11
C PRO A 63 -14.29 20.33 26.47
N VAL A 64 -13.09 20.03 26.00
CA VAL A 64 -12.36 18.79 26.31
C VAL A 64 -10.94 19.17 26.72
N LEU A 65 -10.42 18.54 27.76
CA LEU A 65 -9.04 18.74 28.20
C LEU A 65 -8.21 17.52 27.83
N CYS A 66 -7.18 17.68 27.01
CA CYS A 66 -6.23 16.59 26.74
C CYS A 66 -5.07 16.70 27.74
N ARG A 67 -5.02 15.78 28.71
CA ARG A 67 -3.95 15.71 29.71
C ARG A 67 -2.67 15.21 29.05
N LEU A 68 -1.58 15.94 29.21
CA LEU A 68 -0.28 15.58 28.64
C LEU A 68 0.52 14.72 29.61
N GLU A 69 1.37 13.84 29.10
CA GLU A 69 2.30 13.07 29.93
C GLU A 69 3.35 13.98 30.61
N VAL A 70 3.53 13.83 31.92
CA VAL A 70 4.47 14.65 32.74
C VAL A 70 5.94 14.41 32.32
N SER A 71 6.23 13.25 31.76
CA SER A 71 7.55 12.86 31.24
C SER A 71 7.92 13.50 29.90
N ALA A 72 7.02 14.23 29.24
CA ALA A 72 7.22 14.76 27.89
C ALA A 72 8.22 15.93 27.78
N GLY A 73 8.94 16.28 28.86
CA GLY A 73 9.89 17.39 28.92
C GLY A 73 9.21 18.75 29.10
N PRO A 74 9.99 19.85 29.27
CA PRO A 74 9.44 21.20 29.35
C PRO A 74 8.74 21.54 28.04
N ILE A 75 7.42 21.50 28.11
CA ILE A 75 6.48 22.07 27.17
C ILE A 75 6.75 23.58 27.17
N GLY A 76 7.57 24.08 26.24
CA GLY A 76 7.75 25.53 26.02
C GLY A 76 6.44 26.21 25.64
N ASP A 77 6.47 27.41 25.05
CA ASP A 77 5.28 28.04 24.45
C ASP A 77 4.73 27.11 23.34
N THR A 78 3.84 26.20 23.73
CA THR A 78 3.45 24.99 22.96
C THR A 78 2.31 25.23 22.02
N GLN A 79 1.86 26.47 21.96
CA GLN A 79 0.87 26.88 20.99
C GLN A 79 1.39 26.74 19.53
N ALA A 80 2.72 26.72 19.34
CA ALA A 80 3.37 26.50 18.05
C ALA A 80 3.66 25.02 17.73
N ASN A 81 3.54 24.11 18.70
CA ASN A 81 4.06 22.75 18.57
C ASN A 81 2.94 21.73 18.36
N CYS A 82 3.11 20.87 17.38
CA CYS A 82 2.26 19.70 17.18
C CYS A 82 2.52 18.67 18.27
N VAL A 83 1.45 18.16 18.89
CA VAL A 83 1.54 17.17 19.97
C VAL A 83 1.04 15.82 19.47
N PRO A 84 1.89 14.78 19.38
CA PRO A 84 1.45 13.46 18.95
C PRO A 84 0.48 12.84 19.96
N LEU A 85 -0.45 12.01 19.48
CA LEU A 85 -1.44 11.33 20.33
C LEU A 85 -0.79 10.48 21.44
N GLY A 86 0.37 9.88 21.17
CA GLY A 86 1.13 9.11 22.17
C GLY A 86 1.57 9.92 23.39
N ARG A 87 1.59 11.26 23.32
CA ARG A 87 1.88 12.15 24.47
C ARG A 87 0.63 12.63 25.22
N ILE A 88 -0.56 12.24 24.76
CA ILE A 88 -1.84 12.55 25.39
C ILE A 88 -2.24 11.38 26.29
N ALA A 89 -2.06 11.56 27.60
CA ALA A 89 -2.36 10.55 28.60
C ALA A 89 -3.87 10.30 28.76
N ALA A 90 -4.70 11.34 28.64
CA ALA A 90 -6.15 11.22 28.78
C ALA A 90 -6.92 12.34 28.09
N PHE A 91 -8.13 12.03 27.64
CA PHE A 91 -9.17 13.00 27.31
C PHE A 91 -10.07 13.15 28.53
N VAL A 92 -10.17 14.36 29.06
CA VAL A 92 -10.92 14.66 30.28
C VAL A 92 -12.15 15.50 29.92
N PHE A 93 -13.30 15.03 30.39
CA PHE A 93 -14.63 15.57 30.13
C PHE A 93 -15.24 16.16 31.40
N ARG A 94 -16.17 17.09 31.24
CA ARG A 94 -16.90 17.67 32.37
C ARG A 94 -18.00 16.73 32.87
N THR A 95 -18.64 15.97 31.97
CA THR A 95 -19.74 15.06 32.29
C THR A 95 -19.56 13.68 31.66
N GLY A 96 -20.29 12.68 32.17
CA GLY A 96 -20.37 11.35 31.55
C GLY A 96 -20.99 11.39 30.15
N ASP A 97 -22.02 12.21 29.94
CA ASP A 97 -22.70 12.32 28.65
C ASP A 97 -21.78 12.85 27.54
N GLU A 98 -20.91 13.82 27.84
CA GLU A 98 -19.92 14.34 26.90
C GLU A 98 -18.88 13.28 26.53
N ARG A 99 -18.37 12.53 27.53
CA ARG A 99 -17.48 11.38 27.30
C ARG A 99 -18.14 10.36 26.39
N ASP A 100 -19.38 9.99 26.70
CA ASP A 100 -20.14 8.97 25.98
C ASP A 100 -20.50 9.44 24.57
N GLN A 101 -20.64 10.75 24.34
CA GLN A 101 -20.76 11.31 22.99
C GLN A 101 -19.49 11.12 22.17
N VAL A 102 -18.30 11.33 22.73
CA VAL A 102 -17.04 11.05 22.00
C VAL A 102 -16.86 9.55 21.79
N ALA A 103 -17.02 8.74 22.84
CA ALA A 103 -16.88 7.29 22.76
C ALA A 103 -17.92 6.65 21.82
N GLY A 104 -19.15 7.17 21.79
CA GLY A 104 -20.25 6.70 20.94
C GLY A 104 -20.12 7.13 19.49
N LYS A 105 -19.23 8.07 19.15
CA LYS A 105 -18.92 8.49 17.78
C LYS A 105 -17.87 7.58 17.13
N MET A 106 -17.90 6.28 17.43
CA MET A 106 -17.13 5.25 16.74
C MET A 106 -17.54 5.19 15.26
N PHE A 107 -16.99 6.11 14.46
CA PHE A 107 -16.97 6.01 13.01
C PHE A 107 -15.85 5.06 12.61
N GLU A 108 -15.89 4.55 11.37
CA GLU A 108 -14.87 3.64 10.81
C GLU A 108 -13.41 4.16 10.97
N ASN A 109 -13.24 5.47 11.23
CA ASN A 109 -11.97 6.18 11.25
C ASN A 109 -11.54 6.73 12.63
N ILE A 110 -12.34 6.53 13.68
CA ILE A 110 -12.03 6.98 15.05
C ILE A 110 -12.03 5.78 16.00
N SER A 111 -10.87 5.47 16.59
CA SER A 111 -10.78 4.51 17.71
C SER A 111 -10.21 5.20 18.93
N THR A 112 -10.83 4.88 20.07
CA THR A 112 -10.44 5.34 21.41
C THR A 112 -9.74 4.24 22.19
N ASP A 113 -9.42 3.12 21.53
CA ASP A 113 -8.78 1.97 22.18
C ASP A 113 -7.48 2.42 22.82
N GLY A 114 -7.16 1.95 24.03
CA GLY A 114 -5.91 2.32 24.71
C GLY A 114 -5.72 3.81 25.01
N LEU A 115 -6.79 4.63 24.95
CA LEU A 115 -6.79 6.03 25.42
C LEU A 115 -7.65 6.15 26.69
N SER A 116 -7.14 6.84 27.70
CA SER A 116 -7.92 7.11 28.92
C SER A 116 -8.96 8.19 28.64
N MET A 117 -10.22 7.92 29.02
CA MET A 117 -11.34 8.86 28.92
C MET A 117 -11.92 9.09 30.31
N GLU A 118 -11.69 10.28 30.87
CA GLU A 118 -11.97 10.59 32.28
C GLU A 118 -13.06 11.64 32.42
N VAL A 119 -13.78 11.61 33.54
CA VAL A 119 -14.78 12.62 33.89
C VAL A 119 -14.31 13.34 35.14
N ALA A 120 -13.98 14.62 35.02
CA ALA A 120 -13.45 15.44 36.11
C ALA A 120 -14.13 16.83 36.12
N PRO A 121 -15.36 16.94 36.64
CA PRO A 121 -16.13 18.20 36.59
C PRO A 121 -15.41 19.39 37.25
N ALA A 122 -14.60 19.12 38.28
CA ALA A 122 -13.83 20.13 39.01
C ALA A 122 -12.80 20.88 38.14
N LEU A 123 -12.40 20.32 37.00
CA LEU A 123 -11.50 20.99 36.05
C LEU A 123 -12.21 21.98 35.12
N PHE A 124 -13.53 22.16 35.24
CA PHE A 124 -14.34 22.98 34.33
C PHE A 124 -15.19 24.03 35.04
N SER A 125 -14.91 24.34 36.30
CA SER A 125 -15.80 25.20 37.13
C SER A 125 -15.06 26.32 37.86
N ARG A 126 -13.92 26.78 37.32
CA ARG A 126 -13.16 27.87 37.95
C ARG A 126 -13.74 29.24 37.60
N GLU A 127 -13.73 30.16 38.55
CA GLU A 127 -14.05 31.56 38.29
C GLU A 127 -12.79 32.36 37.89
N GLY A 128 -12.99 33.39 37.07
CA GLY A 128 -11.93 34.33 36.68
C GLY A 128 -12.01 34.75 35.21
N PRO A 129 -11.25 35.79 34.83
CA PRO A 129 -11.18 36.25 33.45
C PRO A 129 -10.50 35.20 32.56
N SER A 130 -10.79 35.19 31.25
CA SER A 130 -10.09 34.30 30.32
C SER A 130 -8.58 34.57 30.31
N ARG A 131 -7.76 33.52 30.29
CA ARG A 131 -6.29 33.64 30.12
C ARG A 131 -5.87 33.68 28.66
N PHE A 132 -6.71 33.17 27.78
CA PHE A 132 -6.42 33.08 26.36
C PHE A 132 -7.57 33.64 25.55
N ASN A 133 -7.22 34.12 24.36
CA ASN A 133 -8.19 34.43 23.34
C ASN A 133 -8.42 33.17 22.50
N ALA A 134 -9.69 32.89 22.23
CA ALA A 134 -10.09 31.88 21.27
C ALA A 134 -10.63 32.63 20.05
N GLU A 135 -9.83 32.68 19.00
CA GLU A 135 -10.28 33.26 17.75
C GLU A 135 -10.97 32.15 16.96
N PRO A 136 -12.22 32.35 16.50
CA PRO A 136 -12.72 31.53 15.41
C PRO A 136 -11.72 31.67 14.26
N THR A 137 -11.42 30.56 13.59
CA THR A 137 -10.65 30.59 12.35
C THR A 137 -11.53 31.25 11.29
N ASP A 138 -11.63 32.58 11.34
CA ASP A 138 -12.55 33.38 10.55
C ASP A 138 -12.09 33.42 9.09
N GLY A 139 -12.63 32.49 8.30
CA GLY A 139 -12.70 32.56 6.84
C GLY A 139 -11.45 32.09 6.11
N ALA A 140 -11.65 31.27 5.07
CA ALA A 140 -10.74 30.90 3.96
C ALA A 140 -9.26 30.54 4.26
N ALA A 141 -8.75 30.68 5.47
CA ALA A 141 -7.56 30.03 5.97
C ALA A 141 -7.88 28.55 5.96
N GLY A 142 -7.62 27.92 4.81
CA GLY A 142 -7.66 26.48 4.66
C GLY A 142 -6.80 25.83 5.74
N GLU A 143 -6.96 24.52 5.87
CA GLU A 143 -5.97 23.70 6.58
C GLU A 143 -4.56 24.20 6.23
N ALA A 144 -3.73 24.43 7.25
CA ALA A 144 -2.36 24.88 7.01
C ALA A 144 -1.70 23.92 6.02
N GLN A 145 -0.97 24.43 5.02
CA GLN A 145 -0.31 23.57 4.03
C GLN A 145 0.56 22.50 4.71
N ASP A 146 1.21 22.86 5.83
CA ASP A 146 1.98 21.94 6.68
C ASP A 146 1.12 20.82 7.27
N TRP A 147 -0.11 21.11 7.72
CA TRP A 147 -1.05 20.10 8.22
C TRP A 147 -1.48 19.15 7.10
N ILE A 148 -1.84 19.71 5.93
CA ILE A 148 -2.26 18.93 4.75
C ILE A 148 -1.12 17.99 4.38
N ARG A 149 0.09 18.52 4.24
CA ARG A 149 1.29 17.76 3.89
C ARG A 149 1.60 16.68 4.92
N ALA A 150 1.64 17.01 6.20
CA ALA A 150 1.92 16.05 7.26
C ALA A 150 0.88 14.92 7.29
N ASP A 151 -0.40 15.25 7.09
CA ASP A 151 -1.47 14.25 7.04
C ASP A 151 -1.35 13.33 5.82
N ALA A 152 -1.05 13.87 4.64
CA ALA A 152 -0.84 13.09 3.42
C ALA A 152 0.35 12.14 3.56
N LEU A 153 1.49 12.64 4.06
CA LEU A 153 2.70 11.83 4.23
C LEU A 153 2.54 10.75 5.29
N ALA A 154 1.92 11.08 6.42
CA ALA A 154 1.62 10.09 7.43
C ALA A 154 0.61 9.05 6.92
N GLY A 155 -0.28 9.46 6.01
CA GLY A 155 -1.13 8.55 5.25
C GLY A 155 -0.32 7.58 4.39
N ALA A 156 0.62 8.08 3.58
CA ALA A 156 1.50 7.24 2.77
C ALA A 156 2.29 6.23 3.63
N VAL A 157 2.92 6.70 4.70
CA VAL A 157 3.70 5.88 5.64
C VAL A 157 2.82 4.82 6.33
N GLY A 158 1.62 5.21 6.78
CA GLY A 158 0.68 4.29 7.44
C GLY A 158 0.24 3.16 6.52
N THR A 159 -0.02 3.45 5.23
CA THR A 159 -0.40 2.42 4.26
C THR A 159 0.78 1.51 3.90
N VAL A 160 2.01 2.03 3.80
CA VAL A 160 3.22 1.23 3.60
C VAL A 160 3.46 0.27 4.76
N LEU A 161 3.37 0.75 6.01
CA LEU A 161 3.47 -0.09 7.20
C LEU A 161 2.40 -1.19 7.19
N SER A 162 1.14 -0.83 6.94
CA SER A 162 0.04 -1.80 6.89
C SER A 162 0.28 -2.87 5.83
N LEU A 163 0.75 -2.49 4.64
CA LEU A 163 1.10 -3.44 3.58
C LEU A 163 2.20 -4.41 4.02
N ALA A 164 3.28 -3.91 4.61
CA ALA A 164 4.40 -4.74 5.06
C ALA A 164 3.96 -5.78 6.11
N HIS A 165 3.00 -5.44 6.98
CA HIS A 165 2.41 -6.37 7.93
C HIS A 165 1.46 -7.39 7.30
N ARG A 166 0.72 -7.01 6.24
CA ARG A 166 -0.16 -7.94 5.49
C ARG A 166 0.65 -8.86 4.57
N ARG A 167 1.80 -8.42 4.08
CA ARG A 167 2.64 -9.10 3.09
C ARG A 167 4.11 -9.01 3.49
N LEU A 168 4.62 -10.08 4.12
CA LEU A 168 6.00 -10.13 4.62
C LEU A 168 7.04 -9.90 3.51
N GLU A 169 6.76 -10.30 2.27
CA GLU A 169 7.64 -10.04 1.12
C GLU A 169 7.79 -8.55 0.79
N ALA A 170 6.85 -7.69 1.20
CA ALA A 170 6.93 -6.24 1.03
C ALA A 170 7.73 -5.55 2.15
N ALA A 171 8.08 -6.25 3.24
CA ALA A 171 8.79 -5.66 4.37
C ALA A 171 10.20 -5.17 4.01
N ALA A 172 10.91 -5.89 3.12
CA ALA A 172 12.23 -5.47 2.64
C ALA A 172 12.14 -4.18 1.80
N GLU A 173 11.17 -4.09 0.90
CA GLU A 173 10.91 -2.88 0.10
C GLU A 173 10.41 -1.72 0.96
N ALA A 174 9.64 -2.00 2.01
CA ALA A 174 9.22 -0.98 2.99
C ALA A 174 10.39 -0.45 3.82
N GLY A 175 11.32 -1.33 4.19
CA GLY A 175 12.60 -0.93 4.77
C GLY A 175 13.30 0.03 3.83
N ALA A 176 13.59 -0.41 2.60
CA ALA A 176 14.21 0.41 1.58
C ALA A 176 13.47 1.76 1.39
N PHE A 177 12.13 1.76 1.42
CA PHE A 177 11.32 2.97 1.34
C PHE A 177 11.62 3.98 2.45
N PHE A 178 11.72 3.54 3.71
CA PHE A 178 12.06 4.44 4.81
C PHE A 178 13.52 4.89 4.77
N ASP A 179 14.41 4.05 4.25
CA ASP A 179 15.85 4.33 4.14
C ASP A 179 16.17 5.42 3.14
N GLY A 180 15.23 5.70 2.23
CA GLY A 180 15.59 6.35 0.99
C GLY A 180 16.58 5.48 0.18
N ALA A 181 16.35 4.17 0.13
CA ALA A 181 17.11 3.25 -0.71
C ALA A 181 16.15 2.39 -1.54
N GLY A 182 16.63 1.71 -2.59
CA GLY A 182 15.82 0.71 -3.30
C GLY A 182 15.92 0.74 -4.82
N ARG A 183 15.30 -0.27 -5.45
CA ARG A 183 15.31 -0.50 -6.91
C ARG A 183 14.12 0.13 -7.66
N LEU A 184 13.39 1.01 -6.99
CA LEU A 184 12.19 1.63 -7.56
C LEU A 184 12.62 2.68 -8.62
N PRO A 185 11.84 2.91 -9.69
CA PRO A 185 12.32 3.46 -10.96
C PRO A 185 12.36 4.99 -11.02
N VAL A 186 11.76 5.62 -10.02
CA VAL A 186 12.13 6.94 -9.53
C VAL A 186 12.93 6.61 -8.29
N ASP A 187 14.14 7.15 -8.07
CA ASP A 187 14.80 7.01 -6.77
C ASP A 187 13.72 7.18 -5.71
N LEU A 188 13.37 6.13 -4.96
CA LEU A 188 12.28 6.20 -4.01
C LEU A 188 12.49 7.34 -2.99
N PRO A 189 13.75 7.69 -2.63
CA PRO A 189 14.09 9.00 -2.07
C PRO A 189 13.46 10.17 -2.79
N ALA A 190 13.68 10.29 -4.10
CA ALA A 190 13.14 11.36 -4.92
C ALA A 190 11.63 11.33 -4.91
N PHE A 191 10.96 10.17 -5.00
CA PHE A 191 9.49 10.09 -4.89
C PHE A 191 8.97 10.52 -3.51
N VAL A 192 9.58 10.06 -2.41
CA VAL A 192 9.24 10.50 -1.05
C VAL A 192 9.53 11.99 -0.85
N ASN A 193 10.69 12.46 -1.29
CA ASN A 193 11.07 13.88 -1.29
C ASN A 193 10.14 14.71 -2.18
N SER A 194 9.55 14.10 -3.20
CA SER A 194 8.53 14.69 -4.07
C SER A 194 7.18 14.79 -3.37
N LEU A 195 6.77 13.77 -2.59
CA LEU A 195 5.60 13.86 -1.71
C LEU A 195 5.80 14.93 -0.61
N LEU A 196 7.05 15.15 -0.19
CA LEU A 196 7.45 16.20 0.74
C LEU A 196 7.44 17.60 0.07
N SER A 197 7.64 17.72 -1.24
CA SER A 197 7.67 19.02 -1.93
C SER A 197 6.75 19.01 -3.15
N PRO A 198 5.41 18.98 -2.95
CA PRO A 198 4.46 18.95 -4.08
C PRO A 198 4.51 20.24 -4.93
N ASP A 199 4.98 21.35 -4.35
CA ASP A 199 5.24 22.62 -5.04
C ASP A 199 6.66 22.71 -5.63
N GLY A 200 7.43 21.63 -5.54
CA GLY A 200 8.75 21.52 -6.16
C GLY A 200 8.67 21.63 -7.68
N PRO A 201 9.81 21.90 -8.35
CA PRO A 201 9.82 21.93 -9.81
C PRO A 201 9.32 20.58 -10.35
N TRP A 202 8.38 20.61 -11.30
CA TRP A 202 7.76 19.44 -11.95
C TRP A 202 8.75 18.74 -12.90
N GLU A 203 9.99 18.60 -12.46
CA GLU A 203 11.11 18.09 -13.23
C GLU A 203 11.24 16.57 -13.04
N THR A 204 10.66 16.03 -11.97
CA THR A 204 10.71 14.59 -11.71
C THR A 204 9.34 13.92 -11.88
N PRO A 205 9.28 12.69 -12.41
CA PRO A 205 8.04 11.93 -12.54
C PRO A 205 7.29 11.77 -11.20
N GLY A 206 8.04 11.62 -10.11
CA GLY A 206 7.50 11.50 -8.76
C GLY A 206 6.79 12.77 -8.26
N THR A 207 7.36 13.97 -8.52
CA THR A 207 6.73 15.26 -8.17
C THR A 207 5.47 15.48 -8.97
N ALA A 208 5.48 15.21 -10.27
CA ALA A 208 4.28 15.30 -11.10
C ALA A 208 3.14 14.40 -10.59
N VAL A 209 3.43 13.13 -10.32
CA VAL A 209 2.42 12.21 -9.79
C VAL A 209 1.94 12.66 -8.42
N ALA A 210 2.84 13.04 -7.51
CA ALA A 210 2.48 13.55 -6.18
C ALA A 210 1.60 14.80 -6.27
N ALA A 211 1.91 15.75 -7.16
CA ALA A 211 1.13 16.96 -7.36
C ALA A 211 -0.28 16.64 -7.88
N VAL A 212 -0.38 15.74 -8.85
CA VAL A 212 -1.68 15.23 -9.32
C VAL A 212 -2.43 14.57 -8.17
N THR A 213 -1.84 13.58 -7.50
CA THR A 213 -2.50 12.83 -6.41
C THR A 213 -2.94 13.75 -5.26
N SER A 214 -2.12 14.76 -4.91
CA SER A 214 -2.46 15.79 -3.91
C SER A 214 -3.70 16.59 -4.32
N SER A 215 -3.79 16.97 -5.61
CA SER A 215 -4.94 17.72 -6.13
C SER A 215 -6.26 16.94 -6.08
N LEU A 216 -6.19 15.61 -6.04
CA LEU A 216 -7.36 14.73 -5.93
C LEU A 216 -7.86 14.58 -4.49
N ARG A 217 -7.10 15.06 -3.50
CA ARG A 217 -7.37 14.80 -2.09
C ARG A 217 -8.74 15.32 -1.68
N GLY A 218 -9.54 14.39 -1.16
CA GLY A 218 -10.87 14.67 -0.64
C GLY A 218 -11.94 15.00 -1.68
N LEU A 219 -11.66 14.80 -2.96
CA LEU A 219 -12.64 14.88 -4.03
C LEU A 219 -13.25 13.49 -4.28
N PRO A 220 -14.53 13.24 -3.92
CA PRO A 220 -15.15 11.94 -4.17
C PRO A 220 -15.55 11.78 -5.65
N GLY A 221 -15.44 10.56 -6.17
CA GLY A 221 -16.10 10.14 -7.42
C GLY A 221 -15.49 10.72 -8.70
N GLN A 222 -14.16 10.82 -8.76
CA GLN A 222 -13.45 11.23 -9.98
C GLN A 222 -13.57 10.16 -11.06
N ASP A 223 -13.70 10.57 -12.33
CA ASP A 223 -13.71 9.64 -13.45
C ASP A 223 -12.28 9.05 -13.63
N PRO A 224 -12.10 7.73 -13.48
CA PRO A 224 -10.80 7.10 -13.64
C PRO A 224 -10.14 7.38 -15.01
N LEU A 225 -10.93 7.59 -16.08
CA LEU A 225 -10.38 7.90 -17.39
C LEU A 225 -9.83 9.33 -17.48
N GLU A 226 -10.48 10.30 -16.84
CA GLU A 226 -9.94 11.66 -16.73
C GLU A 226 -8.63 11.67 -15.93
N LEU A 227 -8.55 10.85 -14.88
CA LEU A 227 -7.33 10.71 -14.09
C LEU A 227 -6.18 10.09 -14.88
N VAL A 228 -6.46 9.11 -15.75
CA VAL A 228 -5.46 8.53 -16.67
C VAL A 228 -4.82 9.63 -17.52
N ASP A 229 -5.65 10.51 -18.09
CA ASP A 229 -5.17 11.59 -18.95
C ASP A 229 -4.34 12.60 -18.17
N LEU A 230 -4.78 12.95 -16.97
CA LEU A 230 -4.14 13.92 -16.10
C LEU A 230 -2.78 13.44 -15.57
N TYR A 231 -2.66 12.16 -15.17
CA TYR A 231 -1.37 11.56 -14.82
C TYR A 231 -0.43 11.49 -16.03
N ALA A 232 -0.93 11.09 -17.20
CA ALA A 232 -0.10 10.97 -18.39
C ALA A 232 0.36 12.34 -18.92
N GLU A 233 -0.45 13.40 -18.78
CA GLU A 233 -0.05 14.78 -19.08
C GLU A 233 1.07 15.24 -18.14
N ALA A 234 0.88 15.04 -16.83
CA ALA A 234 1.88 15.42 -15.83
C ALA A 234 3.21 14.68 -16.04
N LEU A 235 3.18 13.37 -16.32
CA LEU A 235 4.38 12.59 -16.62
C LEU A 235 5.05 13.01 -17.93
N GLY A 236 4.26 13.35 -18.95
CA GLY A 236 4.77 13.87 -20.22
C GLY A 236 5.52 15.18 -20.06
N ALA A 237 5.04 16.07 -19.20
CA ALA A 237 5.73 17.32 -18.84
C ALA A 237 7.11 17.05 -18.17
N CYS A 238 7.26 15.93 -17.46
CA CYS A 238 8.53 15.49 -16.86
C CYS A 238 9.43 14.68 -17.82
N GLY A 239 9.11 14.62 -19.12
CA GLY A 239 9.96 13.97 -20.12
C GLY A 239 9.76 12.45 -20.27
N TYR A 240 8.65 11.89 -19.75
CA TYR A 240 8.27 10.51 -20.12
C TYR A 240 8.05 10.40 -21.63
N SER A 241 8.50 9.28 -22.22
CA SER A 241 8.32 9.00 -23.64
C SER A 241 6.83 8.97 -24.01
N SER A 242 6.42 9.75 -25.04
CA SER A 242 5.04 9.78 -25.53
C SER A 242 4.55 8.39 -25.93
N ASP A 243 5.39 7.57 -26.56
CA ASP A 243 5.06 6.19 -26.93
C ASP A 243 4.72 5.32 -25.72
N ASN A 244 5.42 5.52 -24.59
CA ASN A 244 5.14 4.77 -23.36
C ASN A 244 3.85 5.25 -22.70
N LEU A 245 3.62 6.56 -22.68
CA LEU A 245 2.41 7.17 -22.13
C LEU A 245 1.17 6.79 -22.94
N ASP A 246 1.26 6.77 -24.27
CA ASP A 246 0.16 6.35 -25.14
C ASP A 246 -0.16 4.87 -24.95
N ARG A 247 0.86 4.02 -24.82
CA ARG A 247 0.67 2.60 -24.48
C ARG A 247 0.00 2.43 -23.11
N PHE A 248 0.42 3.21 -22.12
CA PHE A 248 -0.16 3.21 -20.78
C PHE A 248 -1.63 3.66 -20.82
N ARG A 249 -1.93 4.82 -21.41
CA ARG A 249 -3.29 5.35 -21.55
C ARG A 249 -4.24 4.35 -22.19
N ASN A 250 -3.85 3.80 -23.35
CA ASN A 250 -4.65 2.82 -24.08
C ASN A 250 -4.88 1.56 -23.24
N PHE A 251 -3.81 1.04 -22.63
CA PHE A 251 -3.91 -0.17 -21.82
C PHE A 251 -4.80 0.01 -20.58
N VAL A 252 -4.59 1.09 -19.82
CA VAL A 252 -5.38 1.37 -18.61
C VAL A 252 -6.84 1.61 -18.97
N SER A 253 -7.10 2.37 -20.04
CA SER A 253 -8.46 2.60 -20.55
C SER A 253 -9.15 1.29 -20.92
N ASP A 254 -8.46 0.39 -21.61
CA ASP A 254 -9.00 -0.93 -21.95
C ASP A 254 -9.31 -1.77 -20.70
N VAL A 255 -8.49 -1.68 -19.66
CA VAL A 255 -8.74 -2.41 -18.41
C VAL A 255 -9.89 -1.80 -17.61
N ILE A 256 -9.91 -0.47 -17.42
CA ILE A 256 -10.98 0.24 -16.70
C ILE A 256 -12.33 0.03 -17.39
N THR A 257 -12.36 0.09 -18.73
CA THR A 257 -13.58 -0.17 -19.51
C THR A 257 -13.90 -1.66 -19.71
N SER A 258 -13.17 -2.55 -19.03
CA SER A 258 -13.35 -4.01 -19.08
C SER A 258 -13.22 -4.62 -20.49
N ARG A 259 -12.59 -3.91 -21.44
CA ARG A 259 -12.23 -4.43 -22.78
C ARG A 259 -11.06 -5.40 -22.72
N ARG A 260 -10.24 -5.30 -21.68
CA ARG A 260 -9.11 -6.20 -21.41
C ARG A 260 -9.08 -6.62 -19.95
N ALA A 261 -8.97 -7.92 -19.71
CA ALA A 261 -8.67 -8.42 -18.37
C ALA A 261 -7.21 -8.13 -18.01
N ARG A 262 -6.99 -7.57 -16.82
CA ARG A 262 -5.66 -7.40 -16.20
C ARG A 262 -5.06 -8.78 -15.94
N ARG A 263 -3.81 -8.99 -16.35
CA ARG A 263 -3.06 -10.23 -16.12
C ARG A 263 -2.10 -10.05 -14.95
N PRO A 264 -1.68 -11.13 -14.26
CA PRO A 264 -0.74 -11.03 -13.15
C PRO A 264 0.54 -10.26 -13.47
N GLN A 265 1.12 -10.48 -14.67
CA GLN A 265 2.34 -9.79 -15.09
C GLN A 265 2.17 -8.28 -15.32
N ASP A 266 0.94 -7.78 -15.44
CA ASP A 266 0.68 -6.35 -15.66
C ASP A 266 0.95 -5.53 -14.37
N LEU A 267 1.01 -6.19 -13.21
CA LEU A 267 1.35 -5.61 -11.90
C LEU A 267 2.60 -6.22 -11.25
N ALA A 268 3.41 -6.95 -12.02
CA ALA A 268 4.69 -7.48 -11.53
C ALA A 268 5.74 -6.36 -11.44
N ASP A 269 6.84 -6.62 -10.74
CA ASP A 269 7.91 -5.62 -10.55
C ASP A 269 8.76 -5.40 -11.82
N GLU A 270 8.65 -6.27 -12.84
CA GLU A 270 9.39 -6.10 -14.09
C GLU A 270 8.77 -5.03 -14.99
N GLY A 271 9.38 -3.85 -15.05
CA GLY A 271 9.03 -2.78 -15.99
C GLY A 271 8.96 -1.42 -15.32
N ASP A 272 8.12 -0.53 -15.84
CA ASP A 272 7.89 0.77 -15.24
C ASP A 272 6.95 0.64 -14.03
N LEU A 273 7.54 0.61 -12.83
CA LEU A 273 6.80 0.39 -11.58
C LEU A 273 5.81 1.53 -11.29
N LEU A 274 6.14 2.78 -11.68
CA LEU A 274 5.26 3.93 -11.41
C LEU A 274 3.98 3.84 -12.23
N LEU A 275 4.09 3.55 -13.53
CA LEU A 275 2.92 3.35 -14.40
C LEU A 275 2.08 2.16 -13.92
N ARG A 276 2.70 1.08 -13.45
CA ARG A 276 1.98 -0.09 -12.91
C ARG A 276 1.31 0.20 -11.57
N ALA A 277 1.94 0.97 -10.70
CA ALA A 277 1.35 1.41 -9.45
C ALA A 277 0.15 2.33 -9.72
N LEU A 278 0.26 3.24 -10.68
CA LEU A 278 -0.86 4.09 -11.12
C LEU A 278 -2.01 3.27 -11.67
N LEU A 279 -1.75 2.23 -12.46
CA LEU A 279 -2.79 1.30 -12.92
C LEU A 279 -3.58 0.71 -11.74
N LEU A 280 -2.89 0.30 -10.66
CA LEU A 280 -3.55 -0.26 -9.48
C LEU A 280 -4.37 0.80 -8.73
N VAL A 281 -3.81 2.00 -8.51
CA VAL A 281 -4.51 3.12 -7.85
C VAL A 281 -5.74 3.59 -8.65
N LEU A 282 -5.68 3.57 -9.98
CA LEU A 282 -6.80 3.96 -10.84
C LEU A 282 -7.91 2.91 -10.90
N GLN A 283 -7.59 1.64 -10.64
CA GLN A 283 -8.57 0.55 -10.60
C GLN A 283 -9.26 0.42 -9.24
N ARG A 284 -8.58 0.83 -8.17
CA ARG A 284 -9.03 0.64 -6.79
C ARG A 284 -9.20 1.99 -6.12
N ASP A 285 -10.45 2.34 -5.86
CA ASP A 285 -10.78 3.61 -5.22
C ASP A 285 -10.41 3.62 -3.74
N ARG A 286 -10.54 2.49 -3.03
CA ARG A 286 -10.29 2.43 -1.57
C ARG A 286 -8.91 1.88 -1.24
N ILE A 287 -8.33 2.36 -0.14
CA ILE A 287 -7.04 1.87 0.37
C ILE A 287 -7.12 0.36 0.67
N ASP A 288 -8.19 -0.11 1.30
CA ASP A 288 -8.34 -1.55 1.61
C ASP A 288 -8.34 -2.41 0.35
N ASP A 289 -9.00 -1.95 -0.73
CA ASP A 289 -9.03 -2.66 -2.01
C ASP A 289 -7.65 -2.72 -2.68
N ILE A 290 -6.78 -1.75 -2.40
CA ILE A 290 -5.38 -1.77 -2.83
C ILE A 290 -4.62 -2.77 -1.98
N LEU A 291 -4.64 -2.62 -0.65
CA LEU A 291 -3.91 -3.47 0.29
C LEU A 291 -4.24 -4.96 0.14
N ASP A 292 -5.49 -5.29 -0.20
CA ASP A 292 -5.98 -6.66 -0.39
C ASP A 292 -6.06 -7.07 -1.88
N ASP A 293 -5.46 -6.30 -2.79
CA ASP A 293 -5.57 -6.58 -4.23
C ASP A 293 -4.91 -7.91 -4.61
N SER A 294 -5.66 -8.71 -5.36
CA SER A 294 -5.17 -9.89 -6.06
C SER A 294 -5.84 -10.02 -7.42
N ALA A 295 -5.06 -10.35 -8.45
CA ALA A 295 -5.54 -10.71 -9.79
C ALA A 295 -5.38 -12.22 -9.97
N ASP A 296 -6.49 -12.96 -10.16
CA ASP A 296 -6.46 -14.42 -10.34
C ASP A 296 -5.71 -15.17 -9.22
N GLY A 297 -5.79 -14.67 -7.98
CA GLY A 297 -5.07 -15.20 -6.83
C GLY A 297 -3.58 -14.85 -6.79
N MET A 298 -3.06 -14.15 -7.80
CA MET A 298 -1.71 -13.61 -7.81
C MET A 298 -1.71 -12.19 -7.26
N LEU A 299 -0.76 -11.93 -6.37
CA LEU A 299 -0.58 -10.62 -5.78
C LEU A 299 0.28 -9.72 -6.69
N PRO A 300 0.11 -8.39 -6.64
CA PRO A 300 1.03 -7.46 -7.29
C PRO A 300 2.46 -7.67 -6.79
N GLY A 301 3.45 -7.32 -7.62
CA GLY A 301 4.86 -7.28 -7.22
C GLY A 301 5.05 -6.39 -5.99
N PRO A 302 5.89 -6.76 -5.01
CA PRO A 302 6.08 -6.00 -3.78
C PRO A 302 6.35 -4.51 -3.99
N ALA A 303 7.18 -4.17 -4.98
CA ALA A 303 7.59 -2.79 -5.26
C ALA A 303 6.45 -1.98 -5.91
N VAL A 304 5.73 -2.56 -6.88
CA VAL A 304 4.51 -1.96 -7.45
C VAL A 304 3.45 -1.74 -6.38
N HIS A 305 3.23 -2.76 -5.55
CA HIS A 305 2.19 -2.73 -4.54
C HIS A 305 2.46 -1.67 -3.48
N LEU A 306 3.71 -1.59 -3.02
CA LEU A 306 4.13 -0.60 -2.05
C LEU A 306 4.02 0.83 -2.57
N THR A 307 4.39 1.05 -3.83
CA THR A 307 4.23 2.35 -4.49
C THR A 307 2.76 2.74 -4.60
N ALA A 308 1.88 1.81 -4.99
CA ALA A 308 0.44 2.04 -5.06
C ALA A 308 -0.17 2.31 -3.68
N ALA A 309 0.26 1.57 -2.66
CA ALA A 309 -0.13 1.76 -1.26
C ALA A 309 0.27 3.16 -0.76
N ALA A 310 1.52 3.59 -1.01
CA ALA A 310 1.99 4.92 -0.65
C ALA A 310 1.18 6.03 -1.33
N LEU A 311 0.90 5.90 -2.64
CA LEU A 311 0.07 6.85 -3.39
C LEU A 311 -1.36 6.93 -2.86
N ALA A 312 -1.96 5.79 -2.54
CA ALA A 312 -3.32 5.74 -1.98
C ALA A 312 -3.39 6.38 -0.59
N GLY A 313 -2.42 6.07 0.28
CA GLY A 313 -2.28 6.69 1.59
C GLY A 313 -2.05 8.20 1.49
N PHE A 314 -1.25 8.65 0.51
CA PHE A 314 -1.01 10.06 0.25
C PHE A 314 -2.27 10.80 -0.22
N ARG A 315 -3.04 10.19 -1.13
CA ARG A 315 -4.32 10.73 -1.63
C ARG A 315 -5.34 10.91 -0.50
N GLU A 316 -5.46 9.91 0.37
CA GLU A 316 -6.48 9.89 1.43
C GLU A 316 -6.07 10.76 2.62
N GLY A 317 -4.80 10.66 3.01
CA GLY A 317 -4.25 11.22 4.25
C GLY A 317 -4.58 10.39 5.50
N LEU A 318 -3.80 10.60 6.55
CA LEU A 318 -3.91 9.86 7.81
C LEU A 318 -5.27 10.06 8.50
N ALA A 319 -5.80 11.29 8.53
CA ALA A 319 -7.05 11.61 9.19
C ALA A 319 -8.22 10.77 8.66
N ARG A 320 -8.29 10.61 7.34
CA ARG A 320 -9.39 9.90 6.66
C ARG A 320 -9.14 8.40 6.49
N MET A 321 -7.90 7.96 6.69
CA MET A 321 -7.55 6.54 6.64
C MET A 321 -8.36 5.73 7.67
N PRO A 322 -8.87 4.53 7.30
CA PRO A 322 -9.53 3.59 8.20
C PRO A 322 -8.75 3.32 9.49
N SER A 323 -9.46 3.28 10.63
CA SER A 323 -8.84 2.99 11.94
C SER A 323 -8.09 1.66 11.93
N ALA A 324 -8.63 0.63 11.28
CA ALA A 324 -8.01 -0.69 11.20
C ALA A 324 -6.60 -0.66 10.57
N ILE A 325 -6.31 0.32 9.72
CA ILE A 325 -5.01 0.48 9.07
C ILE A 325 -4.03 1.26 9.96
N LYS A 326 -4.46 2.40 10.53
CA LYS A 326 -3.55 3.32 11.27
C LYS A 326 -3.40 3.02 12.75
N GLN A 327 -4.39 2.40 13.41
CA GLN A 327 -4.35 2.15 14.86
C GLN A 327 -3.17 1.28 15.33
N PRO A 328 -2.77 0.21 14.62
CA PRO A 328 -1.59 -0.58 15.01
C PRO A 328 -0.29 0.24 15.08
N PHE A 329 -0.24 1.37 14.37
CA PHE A 329 0.92 2.23 14.26
C PHE A 329 0.70 3.61 14.87
N ARG A 330 -0.33 3.77 15.71
CA ARG A 330 -0.79 5.09 16.13
C ARG A 330 0.30 5.94 16.78
N ASP A 331 1.16 5.31 17.58
CA ASP A 331 2.19 5.98 18.35
C ASP A 331 3.23 6.59 17.38
N VAL A 332 3.70 5.79 16.42
CA VAL A 332 4.72 6.21 15.45
C VAL A 332 4.15 7.13 14.38
N LEU A 333 2.91 6.93 13.93
CA LEU A 333 2.28 7.79 12.92
C LEU A 333 1.95 9.17 13.48
N GLY A 334 1.50 9.25 14.74
CA GLY A 334 1.29 10.52 15.42
C GLY A 334 2.59 11.30 15.59
N GLU A 335 3.67 10.64 16.01
CA GLU A 335 5.01 11.23 16.11
C GLU A 335 5.54 11.71 14.77
N PHE A 336 5.46 10.86 13.75
CA PHE A 336 5.88 11.17 12.39
C PHE A 336 5.13 12.40 11.85
N ALA A 337 3.81 12.39 11.92
CA ALA A 337 2.99 13.50 11.44
C ALA A 337 3.28 14.81 12.19
N SER A 338 3.49 14.72 13.51
CA SER A 338 3.86 15.89 14.32
C SER A 338 5.25 16.44 13.96
N ALA A 339 6.22 15.56 13.66
CA ALA A 339 7.56 15.96 13.26
C ALA A 339 7.57 16.63 11.87
N VAL A 340 6.80 16.09 10.92
CA VAL A 340 6.66 16.68 9.57
C VAL A 340 5.97 18.04 9.62
N GLU A 341 4.93 18.18 10.43
CA GLU A 341 4.22 19.46 10.57
C GLU A 341 5.09 20.52 11.28
N ALA A 342 5.88 20.11 12.28
CA ALA A 342 6.78 21.02 13.00
C ALA A 342 8.02 21.42 12.18
N ASN A 343 8.48 20.55 11.27
CA ASN A 343 9.62 20.83 10.40
C ASN A 343 9.32 20.38 8.96
N PRO A 344 8.81 21.29 8.11
CA PRO A 344 8.58 21.01 6.70
C PRO A 344 9.84 20.68 5.89
N SER A 345 11.04 20.81 6.46
CA SER A 345 12.29 20.37 5.80
C SER A 345 12.77 19.01 6.29
N VAL A 346 12.04 18.33 7.18
CA VAL A 346 12.42 17.02 7.68
C VAL A 346 12.42 16.00 6.55
N ARG A 347 13.47 15.18 6.50
CA ARG A 347 13.56 14.09 5.53
C ARG A 347 13.00 12.83 6.16
N LEU A 348 12.41 11.95 5.33
CA LEU A 348 11.88 10.67 5.83
C LEU A 348 13.00 9.83 6.46
N GLU A 349 14.21 9.90 5.92
CA GLU A 349 15.37 9.16 6.40
C GLU A 349 15.71 9.48 7.87
N ASP A 350 15.50 10.73 8.29
CA ASP A 350 15.72 11.20 9.66
C ASP A 350 14.69 10.63 10.65
N LEU A 351 13.51 10.24 10.15
CA LEU A 351 12.41 9.66 10.91
C LEU A 351 12.26 8.14 10.68
N ALA A 352 13.17 7.54 9.92
CA ALA A 352 13.06 6.16 9.47
C ALA A 352 13.25 5.13 10.60
N ALA A 353 14.11 5.41 11.59
CA ALA A 353 14.44 4.42 12.62
C ALA A 353 13.23 3.94 13.44
N PRO A 354 12.36 4.82 13.98
CA PRO A 354 11.11 4.40 14.63
C PRO A 354 10.16 3.62 13.70
N LEU A 355 10.11 3.99 12.41
CA LEU A 355 9.26 3.32 11.42
C LEU A 355 9.76 1.91 11.09
N ARG A 356 11.07 1.76 10.85
CA ARG A 356 11.73 0.47 10.62
C ARG A 356 11.52 -0.50 11.78
N ALA A 357 11.58 0.00 13.01
CA ALA A 357 11.36 -0.82 14.20
C ALA A 357 9.95 -1.43 14.26
N ARG A 358 9.00 -0.93 13.45
CA ARG A 358 7.66 -1.52 13.29
C ARG A 358 7.57 -2.53 12.17
N LEU A 359 8.49 -2.57 11.22
CA LEU A 359 8.44 -3.55 10.15
C LEU A 359 8.58 -4.96 10.70
N PRO A 360 7.79 -5.94 10.19
CA PRO A 360 7.99 -7.32 10.55
C PRO A 360 9.39 -7.76 10.10
N ALA A 361 10.06 -8.54 10.94
CA ALA A 361 11.36 -9.10 10.58
C ALA A 361 11.18 -9.90 9.29
N ALA A 362 11.85 -9.47 8.23
CA ALA A 362 11.91 -10.28 7.02
C ALA A 362 12.45 -11.66 7.42
N PRO A 363 11.81 -12.76 6.99
CA PRO A 363 12.35 -14.09 7.27
C PRO A 363 13.79 -14.10 6.75
N ALA A 364 14.74 -14.31 7.66
CA ALA A 364 16.16 -14.34 7.35
C ALA A 364 16.42 -15.50 6.39
N THR A 365 16.28 -15.25 5.09
CA THR A 365 16.60 -16.19 4.04
C THR A 365 18.09 -16.05 3.79
N ALA A 366 18.88 -16.75 4.62
CA ALA A 366 20.31 -16.90 4.35
C ALA A 366 20.46 -17.55 2.97
N PRO A 367 21.27 -17.00 2.05
CA PRO A 367 21.52 -17.64 0.77
C PRO A 367 22.19 -19.00 1.01
N LEU A 368 21.47 -20.09 0.71
CA LEU A 368 21.90 -21.48 0.91
C LEU A 368 23.17 -21.87 0.11
N THR A 369 23.51 -21.08 -0.90
CA THR A 369 24.61 -21.37 -1.84
C THR A 369 26.00 -21.22 -1.22
N SER A 370 26.20 -20.34 -0.25
CA SER A 370 27.52 -20.21 0.41
C SER A 370 27.76 -21.34 1.43
N THR A 371 26.71 -21.86 2.06
CA THR A 371 26.80 -22.91 3.09
C THR A 371 26.97 -24.31 2.50
N LEU A 372 26.36 -24.59 1.34
CA LEU A 372 26.53 -25.89 0.66
C LEU A 372 27.91 -26.11 0.02
N GLN A 373 28.65 -25.05 -0.33
CA GLN A 373 30.01 -25.19 -0.89
C GLN A 373 31.08 -25.52 0.16
N ASP A 374 30.88 -25.09 1.41
CA ASP A 374 31.83 -25.31 2.51
C ASP A 374 31.47 -26.50 3.42
N GLY A 375 30.38 -27.24 3.12
CA GLY A 375 29.88 -28.31 3.98
C GLY A 375 29.38 -27.84 5.34
N ALA A 376 29.12 -26.53 5.48
CA ALA A 376 28.57 -25.91 6.67
C ALA A 376 27.04 -26.00 6.62
N VAL A 377 26.43 -26.53 7.68
CA VAL A 377 24.98 -26.61 7.84
C VAL A 377 24.40 -25.19 7.82
N PRO A 378 23.38 -24.89 6.99
CA PRO A 378 22.78 -23.57 6.96
C PRO A 378 22.15 -23.20 8.32
N PRO A 379 22.36 -21.96 8.81
CA PRO A 379 21.77 -21.50 10.06
C PRO A 379 20.23 -21.47 9.92
N GLY A 380 19.53 -22.14 10.82
CA GLY A 380 18.06 -22.24 10.82
C GLY A 380 17.49 -23.66 10.73
N ILE A 381 18.34 -24.68 10.53
CA ILE A 381 17.95 -26.07 10.79
C ILE A 381 18.03 -26.28 12.31
N ALA A 382 16.98 -26.88 12.89
CA ALA A 382 16.85 -27.08 14.34
C ALA A 382 18.17 -27.56 14.97
N ALA A 383 18.56 -26.95 16.09
CA ALA A 383 19.78 -27.33 16.80
C ALA A 383 19.73 -28.81 17.17
N SER A 384 20.56 -29.62 16.51
CA SER A 384 20.94 -31.05 16.62
C SER A 384 20.38 -31.98 17.75
N GLY A 385 19.16 -31.80 18.26
CA GLY A 385 18.68 -32.49 19.46
C GLY A 385 17.22 -32.97 19.45
N ASP A 386 16.40 -32.52 18.50
CA ASP A 386 14.94 -32.69 18.62
C ASP A 386 14.33 -33.79 17.72
N LEU A 387 15.13 -34.50 16.92
CA LEU A 387 14.64 -35.64 16.13
C LEU A 387 14.75 -36.94 16.92
N GLU A 388 13.67 -37.72 16.98
CA GLU A 388 13.70 -39.01 17.65
C GLU A 388 14.74 -39.96 17.00
N PRO A 389 15.54 -40.71 17.80
CA PRO A 389 16.57 -41.61 17.26
C PRO A 389 16.05 -42.66 16.27
N ALA A 390 14.78 -43.08 16.42
CA ALA A 390 14.12 -43.99 15.48
C ALA A 390 13.96 -43.34 14.10
N LEU A 391 13.46 -42.10 14.06
CA LEU A 391 13.32 -41.32 12.83
C LEU A 391 14.68 -41.03 12.18
N VAL A 392 15.71 -40.67 12.97
CA VAL A 392 17.08 -40.47 12.45
C VAL A 392 17.59 -41.73 11.73
N ARG A 393 17.35 -42.92 12.31
CA ARG A 393 17.73 -44.20 11.70
C ARG A 393 16.96 -44.49 10.42
N GLU A 394 15.67 -44.18 10.37
CA GLU A 394 14.86 -44.33 9.15
C GLU A 394 15.33 -43.38 8.04
N LEU A 395 15.55 -42.11 8.38
CA LEU A 395 16.08 -41.10 7.46
C LEU A 395 17.45 -41.51 6.91
N GLN A 396 18.32 -42.08 7.74
CA GLN A 396 19.62 -42.62 7.31
C GLN A 396 19.45 -43.77 6.28
N LEU A 397 18.58 -44.74 6.56
CA LEU A 397 18.31 -45.85 5.63
C LEU A 397 17.72 -45.34 4.30
N VAL A 398 16.87 -44.32 4.35
CA VAL A 398 16.33 -43.70 3.13
C VAL A 398 17.43 -42.99 2.35
N ALA A 399 18.29 -42.20 3.01
CA ALA A 399 19.41 -41.53 2.38
C ALA A 399 20.33 -42.50 1.63
N GLU A 400 20.67 -43.63 2.28
CA GLU A 400 21.48 -44.71 1.70
C GLU A 400 20.77 -45.35 0.49
N SER A 401 19.48 -45.66 0.60
CA SER A 401 18.70 -46.24 -0.49
C SER A 401 18.59 -45.34 -1.73
N LEU A 402 18.70 -44.01 -1.52
CA LEU A 402 18.64 -43.00 -2.58
C LEU A 402 20.03 -42.64 -3.13
N GLY A 403 21.10 -43.18 -2.53
CA GLY A 403 22.48 -42.87 -2.88
C GLY A 403 22.83 -41.41 -2.60
N LEU A 404 22.28 -40.82 -1.54
CA LEU A 404 22.69 -39.49 -1.08
C LEU A 404 24.02 -39.60 -0.33
N SER A 405 24.97 -38.72 -0.67
CA SER A 405 26.24 -38.60 0.04
C SER A 405 26.13 -37.54 1.14
N GLN A 406 27.01 -37.60 2.14
CA GLN A 406 27.07 -36.63 3.24
C GLN A 406 25.75 -36.51 4.03
N ALA A 407 25.00 -37.61 4.17
CA ALA A 407 23.82 -37.64 5.03
C ALA A 407 24.22 -37.37 6.49
N ARG A 408 23.52 -36.43 7.13
CA ARG A 408 23.60 -36.10 8.55
C ARG A 408 22.18 -35.89 9.07
N PRO A 409 21.36 -36.96 9.12
CA PRO A 409 19.94 -36.86 9.50
C PRO A 409 19.74 -36.28 10.91
N GLU A 410 20.70 -36.46 11.81
CA GLU A 410 20.76 -35.83 13.14
C GLU A 410 20.86 -34.28 13.08
N GLU A 411 21.39 -33.74 11.98
CA GLU A 411 21.46 -32.30 11.69
C GLU A 411 20.32 -31.86 10.76
N GLY A 412 19.29 -32.69 10.54
CA GLY A 412 18.19 -32.41 9.61
C GLY A 412 18.61 -32.44 8.13
N MET A 413 19.78 -32.96 7.79
CA MET A 413 20.25 -33.09 6.41
C MET A 413 20.20 -34.55 5.97
N LEU A 414 19.25 -34.90 5.10
CA LEU A 414 19.17 -36.25 4.51
C LEU A 414 20.35 -36.55 3.56
N GLY A 415 21.02 -35.52 3.07
CA GLY A 415 22.23 -35.61 2.26
C GLY A 415 22.11 -34.91 0.93
N SER A 416 23.20 -34.92 0.18
CA SER A 416 23.31 -34.27 -1.13
C SER A 416 23.62 -35.30 -2.22
N CYS A 417 23.14 -35.06 -3.43
CA CYS A 417 23.47 -35.84 -4.61
C CYS A 417 24.43 -35.01 -5.49
N PRO A 418 25.75 -35.23 -5.40
CA PRO A 418 26.75 -34.36 -6.03
C PRO A 418 26.62 -34.33 -7.56
N GLN A 419 26.13 -35.40 -8.19
CA GLN A 419 25.91 -35.42 -9.64
C GLN A 419 24.74 -34.55 -10.11
N THR A 420 23.78 -34.26 -9.23
CA THR A 420 22.54 -33.55 -9.58
C THR A 420 22.35 -32.26 -8.81
N ARG A 421 23.32 -31.87 -7.96
CA ARG A 421 23.21 -30.71 -7.06
C ARG A 421 21.89 -30.67 -6.28
N VAL A 422 21.29 -31.83 -6.06
CA VAL A 422 20.05 -31.96 -5.29
C VAL A 422 20.45 -32.14 -3.83
N ALA A 423 20.09 -31.19 -2.99
CA ALA A 423 20.19 -31.32 -1.54
C ALA A 423 18.81 -31.62 -0.96
N VAL A 424 18.75 -32.56 -0.02
CA VAL A 424 17.52 -32.96 0.65
C VAL A 424 17.65 -32.60 2.13
N LEU A 425 16.81 -31.67 2.58
CA LEU A 425 16.76 -31.20 3.95
C LEU A 425 15.43 -31.62 4.58
N VAL A 426 15.47 -32.02 5.84
CA VAL A 426 14.30 -32.32 6.66
C VAL A 426 14.34 -31.38 7.86
N SER A 427 13.40 -30.45 7.91
CA SER A 427 13.28 -29.51 9.02
C SER A 427 11.90 -29.62 9.65
N PRO A 428 11.77 -29.57 10.98
CA PRO A 428 10.47 -29.33 11.59
C PRO A 428 9.97 -27.94 11.18
N LEU A 429 8.76 -27.88 10.63
CA LEU A 429 8.06 -26.63 10.34
C LEU A 429 7.30 -26.23 11.59
N THR A 430 7.86 -25.29 12.36
CA THR A 430 7.15 -24.69 13.49
C THR A 430 6.24 -23.59 12.98
N ASN A 431 5.09 -23.98 12.46
CA ASN A 431 3.98 -23.04 12.26
C ASN A 431 3.14 -23.05 13.54
N ASP A 432 3.40 -22.08 14.41
CA ASP A 432 2.63 -21.78 15.62
C ASP A 432 2.86 -22.72 16.81
N ALA A 433 2.92 -22.17 18.03
CA ALA A 433 3.29 -22.90 19.26
C ALA A 433 2.26 -23.97 19.70
N ALA A 434 1.14 -24.09 18.97
CA ALA A 434 0.01 -24.96 19.28
C ALA A 434 -0.15 -26.16 18.34
N GLN A 435 0.68 -26.33 17.30
CA GLN A 435 0.56 -27.42 16.34
C GLN A 435 1.67 -28.47 16.49
N ALA A 436 1.34 -29.74 16.19
CA ALA A 436 2.32 -30.82 16.15
C ALA A 436 3.41 -30.50 15.11
N PRO A 437 4.70 -30.78 15.40
CA PRO A 437 5.79 -30.49 14.49
C PRO A 437 5.55 -31.22 13.16
N THR A 438 5.31 -30.45 12.11
CA THR A 438 5.16 -31.00 10.76
C THR A 438 6.55 -31.07 10.15
N LEU A 439 7.06 -32.27 9.86
CA LEU A 439 8.33 -32.37 9.13
C LEU A 439 8.13 -31.83 7.71
N CYS A 440 9.06 -31.00 7.24
CA CYS A 440 9.08 -30.53 5.86
C CYS A 440 10.27 -31.12 5.12
N LEU A 441 10.00 -31.72 3.97
CA LEU A 441 11.06 -32.06 3.03
C LEU A 441 11.32 -30.84 2.15
N ARG A 442 12.56 -30.34 2.17
CA ARG A 442 13.00 -29.28 1.27
C ARG A 442 14.02 -29.88 0.31
N VAL A 443 13.66 -29.91 -0.97
CA VAL A 443 14.55 -30.39 -2.04
C VAL A 443 15.04 -29.19 -2.82
N VAL A 444 16.32 -28.85 -2.66
CA VAL A 444 16.96 -27.74 -3.38
C VAL A 444 17.45 -28.28 -4.71
N ILE A 445 16.89 -27.77 -5.80
CA ILE A 445 17.30 -28.03 -7.18
C ILE A 445 18.06 -26.78 -7.58
N GLY A 446 19.39 -26.89 -7.69
CA GLY A 446 20.29 -25.74 -7.89
C GLY A 446 19.92 -24.81 -9.04
N SER A 447 20.66 -23.71 -9.20
CA SER A 447 20.34 -22.61 -10.14
C SER A 447 19.81 -23.07 -11.50
N ILE A 448 18.58 -22.70 -11.84
CA ILE A 448 17.96 -23.02 -13.14
C ILE A 448 17.95 -21.78 -14.02
N ALA A 449 18.71 -21.76 -15.11
CA ALA A 449 18.61 -20.70 -16.11
C ALA A 449 17.47 -20.99 -17.11
N GLY A 450 16.24 -20.52 -16.84
CA GLY A 450 15.19 -20.44 -17.88
C GLY A 450 13.75 -20.70 -17.43
N GLY A 451 12.84 -19.77 -17.78
CA GLY A 451 11.41 -19.81 -17.38
C GLY A 451 10.54 -20.90 -18.03
N ALA A 452 11.02 -21.59 -19.06
CA ALA A 452 10.30 -22.73 -19.66
C ALA A 452 10.30 -23.97 -18.75
N LEU A 453 11.39 -24.16 -17.99
CA LEU A 453 11.55 -25.27 -17.08
C LEU A 453 10.68 -25.15 -15.83
N VAL A 454 10.54 -23.92 -15.32
CA VAL A 454 9.72 -23.61 -14.14
C VAL A 454 8.26 -24.00 -14.37
N ARG A 455 7.71 -23.77 -15.57
CA ARG A 455 6.34 -24.16 -15.91
C ARG A 455 6.14 -25.68 -15.97
N GLY A 456 7.10 -26.41 -16.53
CA GLY A 456 7.07 -27.88 -16.54
C GLY A 456 7.17 -28.46 -15.13
N ALA A 457 8.11 -27.96 -14.32
CA ALA A 457 8.30 -28.37 -12.94
C ALA A 457 7.07 -28.05 -12.07
N LEU A 458 6.45 -26.88 -12.24
CA LEU A 458 5.22 -26.50 -11.52
C LEU A 458 4.05 -27.42 -11.88
N SER A 459 3.87 -27.75 -13.17
CA SER A 459 2.82 -28.69 -13.59
C SER A 459 3.03 -30.09 -13.04
N ASP A 460 4.27 -30.54 -12.89
CA ASP A 460 4.60 -31.85 -12.34
C ASP A 460 4.44 -31.85 -10.81
N ALA A 461 4.83 -30.78 -10.12
CA ALA A 461 4.68 -30.62 -8.67
C ALA A 461 3.21 -30.67 -8.25
N LEU A 462 2.33 -29.96 -8.99
CA LEU A 462 0.88 -29.96 -8.76
C LEU A 462 0.22 -31.34 -8.98
N LYS A 463 0.88 -32.25 -9.71
CA LYS A 463 0.39 -33.62 -9.96
C LYS A 463 0.98 -34.65 -9.00
N ALA A 464 2.10 -34.35 -8.34
CA ALA A 464 2.88 -35.34 -7.59
C ALA A 464 2.22 -35.71 -6.25
N GLU A 465 1.88 -34.71 -5.42
CA GLU A 465 1.20 -34.93 -4.14
C GLU A 465 0.45 -33.65 -3.69
N PRO A 466 -0.79 -33.75 -3.14
CA PRO A 466 -1.50 -32.62 -2.56
C PRO A 466 -0.70 -31.97 -1.42
N GLY A 467 -0.52 -30.65 -1.49
CA GLY A 467 0.24 -29.89 -0.49
C GLY A 467 1.72 -29.69 -0.79
N SER A 468 2.24 -30.26 -1.89
CA SER A 468 3.58 -29.93 -2.39
C SER A 468 3.63 -28.49 -2.87
N VAL A 469 4.56 -27.69 -2.34
CA VAL A 469 4.78 -26.30 -2.75
C VAL A 469 6.12 -26.22 -3.47
N LEU A 470 6.08 -25.85 -4.74
CA LEU A 470 7.27 -25.52 -5.51
C LEU A 470 7.42 -24.00 -5.51
N TRP A 471 8.52 -23.48 -4.99
CA TRP A 471 8.82 -22.05 -5.03
C TRP A 471 10.25 -21.79 -5.53
N LEU A 472 10.51 -20.55 -5.94
CA LEU A 472 11.87 -20.08 -6.20
C LEU A 472 12.39 -19.46 -4.91
N ALA A 473 13.54 -19.91 -4.41
CA ALA A 473 14.14 -19.37 -3.20
C ALA A 473 14.40 -17.86 -3.37
N PRO A 474 13.95 -17.00 -2.46
CA PRO A 474 14.24 -15.57 -2.54
C PRO A 474 15.76 -15.33 -2.52
N GLY A 475 16.27 -14.61 -3.52
CA GLY A 475 17.70 -14.24 -3.59
C GLY A 475 18.64 -15.32 -4.11
N SER A 476 18.18 -16.55 -4.38
CA SER A 476 18.93 -17.56 -5.14
C SER A 476 18.11 -18.01 -6.36
N ASN A 477 18.74 -18.24 -7.51
CA ASN A 477 18.03 -18.79 -8.69
C ASN A 477 17.64 -20.28 -8.50
N GLU A 478 17.51 -20.73 -7.26
CA GLU A 478 17.31 -22.11 -6.88
C GLU A 478 15.83 -22.40 -6.73
N LEU A 479 15.44 -23.55 -7.24
CA LEU A 479 14.08 -24.03 -7.16
C LEU A 479 13.99 -24.95 -5.94
N GLU A 480 13.06 -24.68 -5.05
CA GLU A 480 12.85 -25.51 -3.87
C GLU A 480 11.47 -26.14 -3.90
N LEU A 481 11.44 -27.44 -3.63
CA LEU A 481 10.22 -28.17 -3.42
C LEU A 481 10.07 -28.43 -1.92
N VAL A 482 9.05 -27.83 -1.32
CA VAL A 482 8.68 -27.99 0.09
C VAL A 482 7.48 -28.92 0.18
N LEU A 483 7.61 -29.98 0.97
CA LEU A 483 6.53 -30.95 1.20
C LEU A 483 6.21 -31.06 2.68
N PRO A 484 4.97 -30.80 3.10
CA PRO A 484 4.52 -31.16 4.42
C PRO A 484 4.41 -32.68 4.51
N ILE A 485 5.21 -33.29 5.40
CA ILE A 485 5.20 -34.73 5.68
C ILE A 485 4.04 -35.08 6.63
N GLY A 486 3.15 -34.12 6.94
CA GLY A 486 2.12 -34.14 8.00
C GLY A 486 1.10 -35.29 7.99
N ALA A 487 1.18 -36.24 7.07
CA ALA A 487 0.39 -37.47 7.08
C ALA A 487 1.17 -38.74 6.62
N ALA A 488 2.47 -38.64 6.34
CA ALA A 488 3.24 -39.82 5.98
C ALA A 488 3.48 -40.65 7.25
N THR A 489 2.79 -41.78 7.35
CA THR A 489 3.14 -42.82 8.32
C THR A 489 4.58 -43.27 8.08
N GLU A 490 5.29 -43.71 9.12
CA GLU A 490 6.66 -44.27 9.03
C GLU A 490 6.81 -45.25 7.83
N GLN A 491 5.76 -46.02 7.56
CA GLN A 491 5.70 -46.99 6.46
C GLN A 491 5.72 -46.38 5.03
N ASN A 492 5.28 -45.12 4.86
CA ASN A 492 5.17 -44.46 3.55
C ASN A 492 6.27 -43.42 3.31
N LEU A 493 6.98 -42.98 4.34
CA LEU A 493 8.03 -41.97 4.25
C LEU A 493 9.12 -42.32 3.21
N PRO A 494 9.68 -43.55 3.16
CA PRO A 494 10.68 -43.91 2.14
C PRO A 494 10.16 -43.79 0.71
N ARG A 495 8.89 -44.13 0.48
CA ARG A 495 8.25 -44.06 -0.84
C ARG A 495 8.06 -42.62 -1.29
N VAL A 496 7.58 -41.76 -0.39
CA VAL A 496 7.39 -40.32 -0.64
C VAL A 496 8.74 -39.66 -0.91
N LEU A 497 9.75 -39.90 -0.07
CA LEU A 497 11.10 -39.37 -0.27
C LEU A 497 11.72 -39.84 -1.60
N SER A 498 11.60 -41.12 -1.92
CA SER A 498 12.11 -41.67 -3.18
C SER A 498 11.44 -41.05 -4.41
N HIS A 499 10.12 -40.83 -4.35
CA HIS A 499 9.38 -40.20 -5.43
C HIS A 499 9.88 -38.77 -5.69
N HIS A 500 10.00 -37.96 -4.63
CA HIS A 500 10.37 -36.54 -4.75
C HIS A 500 11.82 -36.33 -5.13
N VAL A 501 12.75 -37.16 -4.63
CA VAL A 501 14.15 -37.11 -5.08
C VAL A 501 14.27 -37.50 -6.54
N LYS A 502 13.52 -38.51 -7.02
CA LYS A 502 13.48 -38.86 -8.45
C LYS A 502 12.89 -37.72 -9.29
N LEU A 503 11.86 -37.04 -8.79
CA LEU A 503 11.24 -35.90 -9.46
C LEU A 503 12.22 -34.72 -9.59
N ALA A 504 12.88 -34.35 -8.49
CA ALA A 504 13.91 -33.31 -8.48
C ALA A 504 15.09 -33.63 -9.43
N ARG A 505 15.55 -34.90 -9.46
CA ARG A 505 16.57 -35.34 -10.42
C ARG A 505 16.12 -35.20 -11.87
N ARG A 506 14.85 -35.50 -12.17
CA ARG A 506 14.28 -35.32 -13.52
C ARG A 506 14.24 -33.85 -13.91
N TRP A 507 13.84 -32.97 -13.01
CA TRP A 507 13.83 -31.52 -13.27
C TRP A 507 15.25 -30.97 -13.45
N HIS A 508 16.22 -31.38 -12.61
CA HIS A 508 17.61 -31.00 -12.80
C HIS A 508 18.18 -31.50 -14.15
N ALA A 509 17.88 -32.75 -14.53
CA ALA A 509 18.31 -33.29 -15.81
C ALA A 509 17.69 -32.54 -17.00
N ALA A 510 16.41 -32.15 -16.90
CA ALA A 510 15.76 -31.29 -17.89
C ALA A 510 16.45 -29.92 -17.97
N ALA A 511 16.80 -29.32 -16.82
CA ALA A 511 17.51 -28.03 -16.73
C ALA A 511 18.86 -28.08 -17.45
N ALA A 512 19.67 -29.10 -17.12
CA ALA A 512 20.97 -29.29 -17.73
C ALA A 512 20.89 -29.57 -19.24
N SER A 513 19.79 -30.16 -19.73
CA SER A 513 19.60 -30.42 -21.16
C SER A 513 19.27 -29.16 -21.96
N THR A 514 18.60 -28.18 -21.35
CA THR A 514 18.30 -26.88 -21.97
C THR A 514 19.48 -25.92 -21.97
N GLU A 515 20.45 -26.10 -21.05
CA GLU A 515 21.65 -25.26 -20.96
C GLU A 515 22.78 -25.68 -21.93
N ARG A 516 22.64 -26.79 -22.67
CA ARG A 516 23.63 -27.13 -23.70
C ARG A 516 23.56 -26.11 -24.84
N PRO A 517 24.62 -25.29 -25.06
CA PRO A 517 24.66 -24.42 -26.21
C PRO A 517 24.63 -25.27 -27.47
N ALA A 518 23.89 -24.82 -28.48
CA ALA A 518 23.97 -25.34 -29.85
C ALA A 518 25.38 -25.03 -30.41
N SER A 519 26.38 -25.79 -29.97
CA SER A 519 27.71 -25.78 -30.55
C SER A 519 27.62 -26.55 -31.86
N GLY A 520 27.80 -25.81 -32.95
CA GLY A 520 27.82 -26.33 -34.30
C GLY A 520 29.07 -27.16 -34.55
N ASP A 521 28.85 -28.32 -35.14
CA ASP A 521 29.75 -28.95 -36.10
C ASP A 521 28.88 -29.76 -37.07
N ALA A 522 28.36 -29.07 -38.10
CA ALA A 522 27.86 -29.71 -39.30
C ALA A 522 29.01 -29.69 -40.34
N PRO A 523 29.44 -30.85 -40.88
CA PRO A 523 30.55 -30.90 -41.82
C PRO A 523 30.15 -30.27 -43.16
N ALA A 524 31.10 -29.55 -43.73
CA ALA A 524 31.00 -28.89 -45.02
C ALA A 524 30.67 -29.88 -46.14
N GLU A 525 29.45 -29.80 -46.68
CA GLU A 525 29.11 -30.42 -47.97
C GLU A 525 29.32 -29.44 -49.12
N THR A 526 29.86 -30.02 -50.18
CA THR A 526 30.56 -29.40 -51.28
C THR A 526 29.62 -28.87 -52.36
N ALA A 527 30.13 -27.86 -53.06
CA ALA A 527 29.51 -27.21 -54.19
C ALA A 527 28.97 -28.17 -55.27
N LYS A 528 27.74 -27.92 -55.74
CA LYS A 528 27.31 -28.33 -57.08
C LYS A 528 26.59 -27.19 -57.80
N ALA A 529 27.08 -26.96 -59.01
CA ALA A 529 26.79 -25.88 -59.96
C ALA A 529 25.36 -25.90 -60.54
N PRO A 530 24.92 -24.82 -61.21
CA PRO A 530 23.52 -24.57 -61.56
C PRO A 530 23.12 -25.25 -62.87
N ARG A 531 21.89 -25.77 -62.93
CA ARG A 531 21.27 -26.22 -64.19
C ARG A 531 20.30 -25.17 -64.73
N LYS A 532 20.62 -24.71 -65.94
CA LYS A 532 19.82 -23.87 -66.84
C LYS A 532 18.46 -24.51 -67.25
N PRO A 533 17.53 -23.69 -67.78
CA PRO A 533 16.13 -24.06 -67.99
C PRO A 533 15.89 -24.69 -69.38
N ARG A 534 14.89 -25.58 -69.45
CA ARG A 534 14.10 -25.93 -70.64
C ARG A 534 12.63 -25.76 -70.20
N GLY A 535 11.72 -25.08 -70.88
CA GLY A 535 11.65 -24.72 -72.29
C GLY A 535 10.46 -25.44 -72.92
N GLY A 536 9.36 -24.71 -73.14
CA GLY A 536 8.22 -25.05 -74.02
C GLY A 536 7.17 -25.98 -73.41
N GLY A 537 5.87 -25.82 -73.63
CA GLY A 537 5.01 -24.86 -74.32
C GLY A 537 3.60 -25.08 -73.74
N GLY A 538 2.62 -24.20 -73.78
CA GLY A 538 2.25 -23.24 -74.81
C GLY A 538 0.74 -23.39 -75.01
N ARG A 539 0.06 -22.26 -75.20
CA ARG A 539 -1.34 -22.09 -75.68
C ARG A 539 -2.42 -22.29 -74.58
N LYS A 540 -3.38 -21.39 -74.37
CA LYS A 540 -3.94 -20.30 -75.19
C LYS A 540 -4.64 -19.26 -74.30
N ARG A 541 -4.25 -17.98 -74.45
CA ARG A 541 -5.10 -16.77 -74.33
C ARG A 541 -6.08 -16.72 -75.53
N PRO A 542 -7.05 -15.78 -75.67
CA PRO A 542 -7.18 -14.41 -75.07
C PRO A 542 -8.56 -14.15 -74.42
N GLY A 543 -8.78 -13.18 -73.51
CA GLY A 543 -8.66 -11.71 -73.62
C GLY A 543 -9.95 -11.10 -74.24
N PRO A 544 -10.30 -9.81 -74.08
CA PRO A 544 -9.71 -8.75 -73.25
C PRO A 544 -10.69 -7.72 -72.60
N SER A 545 -10.09 -6.78 -71.85
CA SER A 545 -10.37 -5.32 -71.75
C SER A 545 -11.67 -4.75 -71.17
N SER A 546 -11.53 -3.89 -70.15
CA SER A 546 -11.68 -2.40 -70.21
C SER A 546 -11.79 -1.86 -68.76
N THR A 547 -10.91 -0.97 -68.26
CA THR A 547 -10.87 0.51 -68.34
C THR A 547 -12.16 1.26 -68.02
N GLY A 548 -12.08 2.19 -67.05
CA GLY A 548 -13.00 3.31 -66.83
C GLY A 548 -13.33 3.45 -65.33
N GLN A 549 -12.67 4.32 -64.57
CA GLN A 549 -12.99 5.76 -64.41
C GLN A 549 -14.46 6.02 -64.08
N GLY A 550 -14.72 6.77 -63.01
CA GLY A 550 -16.01 7.43 -62.83
C GLY A 550 -16.36 7.73 -61.38
N ALA A 551 -16.01 8.93 -60.95
CA ALA A 551 -16.52 9.56 -59.73
C ALA A 551 -18.05 9.77 -59.79
N GLY A 552 -18.70 9.85 -58.63
CA GLY A 552 -20.09 10.28 -58.53
C GLY A 552 -20.75 9.96 -57.18
N SER A 553 -20.63 10.88 -56.22
CA SER A 553 -21.58 11.10 -55.12
C SER A 553 -22.97 11.52 -55.66
N PRO A 554 -23.96 11.88 -54.82
CA PRO A 554 -24.59 11.14 -53.73
C PRO A 554 -26.15 11.14 -53.88
N ASP A 555 -26.83 10.75 -52.80
CA ASP A 555 -28.16 11.18 -52.36
C ASP A 555 -29.44 10.42 -52.77
N ALA A 556 -30.15 10.12 -51.68
CA ALA A 556 -31.59 10.31 -51.44
C ALA A 556 -32.58 9.18 -51.74
N ASP A 557 -33.23 8.79 -50.64
CA ASP A 557 -34.69 8.64 -50.47
C ASP A 557 -35.41 7.46 -51.13
N ARG A 558 -35.82 6.51 -50.27
CA ARG A 558 -37.22 6.15 -49.92
C ARG A 558 -37.22 4.76 -49.29
N ALA A 559 -37.58 4.62 -48.01
CA ALA A 559 -38.93 4.58 -47.49
C ALA A 559 -39.73 3.35 -47.94
N SER A 560 -40.11 2.57 -46.92
CA SER A 560 -41.31 1.75 -46.77
C SER A 560 -41.54 0.56 -47.72
N GLU A 561 -41.54 -0.66 -47.17
CA GLU A 561 -42.76 -1.42 -46.89
C GLU A 561 -42.40 -2.86 -46.42
N ALA A 562 -42.81 -3.19 -45.20
CA ALA A 562 -43.21 -4.54 -44.80
C ALA A 562 -44.66 -4.76 -45.32
N PRO A 563 -45.28 -5.97 -45.37
CA PRO A 563 -45.13 -7.05 -44.38
C PRO A 563 -45.36 -8.51 -44.88
N GLN A 564 -45.44 -9.43 -43.89
CA GLN A 564 -46.02 -10.79 -43.92
C GLN A 564 -45.19 -11.88 -44.62
N ASP A 565 -45.22 -13.15 -44.23
CA ASP A 565 -45.64 -13.92 -43.06
C ASP A 565 -45.06 -15.31 -43.35
N GLY A 566 -44.59 -16.06 -42.35
CA GLY A 566 -44.01 -17.39 -42.62
C GLY A 566 -43.58 -18.13 -41.38
N MET A 567 -44.56 -18.63 -40.63
CA MET A 567 -44.43 -19.53 -39.50
C MET A 567 -43.53 -20.76 -39.78
N GLY A 568 -42.89 -21.26 -38.71
CA GLY A 568 -42.86 -22.71 -38.47
C GLY A 568 -41.58 -23.28 -37.85
N THR A 569 -41.55 -23.34 -36.51
CA THR A 569 -41.21 -24.52 -35.65
C THR A 569 -39.87 -25.26 -35.89
N THR A 570 -39.03 -25.64 -34.91
CA THR A 570 -39.20 -26.01 -33.49
C THR A 570 -37.83 -26.37 -32.89
N GLY A 571 -37.71 -26.30 -31.55
CA GLY A 571 -36.70 -26.97 -30.71
C GLY A 571 -35.64 -26.01 -30.18
N GLY A 572 -35.49 -25.73 -28.88
CA GLY A 572 -35.77 -26.52 -27.69
C GLY A 572 -34.44 -26.67 -26.92
N GLY A 573 -34.25 -25.90 -25.83
CA GLY A 573 -32.98 -25.91 -25.10
C GLY A 573 -32.95 -24.98 -23.88
N GLU A 574 -33.54 -25.45 -22.79
CA GLU A 574 -33.14 -25.29 -21.38
C GLU A 574 -32.49 -23.97 -20.90
N THR A 575 -33.30 -23.13 -20.26
CA THR A 575 -32.85 -22.04 -19.36
C THR A 575 -32.66 -22.57 -17.93
N LYS A 576 -31.44 -22.43 -17.40
CA LYS A 576 -31.11 -22.65 -15.97
C LYS A 576 -31.62 -21.49 -15.09
N PRO A 577 -32.12 -21.75 -13.87
CA PRO A 577 -32.67 -20.71 -12.99
C PRO A 577 -31.61 -20.06 -12.08
N ALA A 578 -31.84 -18.78 -11.78
CA ALA A 578 -31.07 -17.96 -10.84
C ALA A 578 -31.20 -18.43 -9.37
N PRO A 579 -30.20 -18.17 -8.50
CA PRO A 579 -30.24 -18.62 -7.12
C PRO A 579 -31.10 -17.71 -6.22
N ARG A 580 -31.97 -18.36 -5.45
CA ARG A 580 -32.85 -17.79 -4.42
C ARG A 580 -32.05 -17.30 -3.21
N ARG A 581 -32.32 -16.05 -2.80
CA ARG A 581 -32.00 -15.46 -1.48
C ARG A 581 -32.60 -16.32 -0.36
N ARG A 582 -31.75 -16.81 0.56
CA ARG A 582 -32.18 -17.42 1.83
C ARG A 582 -32.41 -16.32 2.87
N LEU A 583 -33.66 -16.14 3.29
CA LEU A 583 -34.01 -15.50 4.56
C LEU A 583 -33.62 -16.43 5.72
N ARG A 584 -32.84 -15.93 6.68
CA ARG A 584 -32.74 -16.52 8.03
C ARG A 584 -33.84 -15.91 8.91
N LYS A 585 -34.57 -16.78 9.61
CA LYS A 585 -35.62 -16.48 10.58
C LYS A 585 -35.37 -17.37 11.80
N GLY A 586 -35.51 -16.80 13.00
CA GLY A 586 -35.47 -17.49 14.31
C GLY A 586 -34.25 -17.06 15.15
N GLY A 587 -34.38 -16.64 16.40
CA GLY A 587 -35.54 -16.47 17.27
C GLY A 587 -35.07 -15.74 18.54
N ALA A 588 -35.88 -14.82 19.04
CA ALA A 588 -35.67 -14.18 20.32
C ALA A 588 -36.88 -14.52 21.20
N GLU A 589 -36.60 -15.11 22.36
CA GLU A 589 -37.58 -15.39 23.40
C GLU A 589 -38.09 -14.10 24.05
N ALA A 590 -39.36 -14.13 24.40
CA ALA A 590 -40.09 -13.06 25.04
C ALA A 590 -39.88 -13.07 26.56
N VAL A 591 -39.78 -11.88 27.16
CA VAL A 591 -40.18 -11.64 28.54
C VAL A 591 -41.06 -10.40 28.56
N GLU A 592 -42.22 -10.55 29.19
CA GLU A 592 -43.32 -9.59 29.31
C GLU A 592 -43.02 -8.49 30.33
N GLY A 593 -43.63 -7.30 30.14
CA GLY A 593 -43.61 -6.20 31.10
C GLY A 593 -44.42 -4.99 30.63
N GLU A 594 -45.62 -4.87 31.19
CA GLU A 594 -46.73 -3.92 30.99
C GLU A 594 -46.46 -2.44 30.63
N ALA A 595 -47.21 -2.01 29.61
CA ALA A 595 -48.17 -0.88 29.57
C ALA A 595 -47.87 0.46 30.29
N ALA A 596 -47.63 1.50 29.49
CA ALA A 596 -48.41 2.76 29.56
C ALA A 596 -48.29 3.57 28.24
N LYS A 597 -49.44 3.93 27.68
CA LYS A 597 -49.69 4.95 26.65
C LYS A 597 -50.80 5.87 27.22
N PRO A 598 -51.05 7.12 26.75
CA PRO A 598 -50.96 7.50 25.33
C PRO A 598 -50.68 8.99 24.96
N SER A 599 -50.46 9.19 23.64
CA SER A 599 -50.91 10.34 22.79
C SER A 599 -50.05 11.63 22.70
N PRO A 600 -50.21 12.48 21.64
CA PRO A 600 -50.09 12.17 20.20
C PRO A 600 -49.45 13.30 19.34
N LYS A 601 -49.14 12.96 18.07
CA LYS A 601 -49.11 13.82 16.84
C LYS A 601 -48.14 15.02 16.76
N ARG A 602 -47.19 14.94 15.80
CA ARG A 602 -47.10 15.91 14.68
C ARG A 602 -46.26 15.36 13.52
N ARG A 603 -46.92 14.96 12.43
CA ARG A 603 -46.30 14.76 11.11
C ARG A 603 -46.25 16.13 10.43
N LEU A 604 -45.04 16.64 10.17
CA LEU A 604 -44.83 17.72 9.22
C LEU A 604 -44.39 17.10 7.90
N ARG A 605 -45.23 17.28 6.88
CA ARG A 605 -44.87 17.17 5.46
C ARG A 605 -43.74 18.17 5.20
N LYS A 606 -42.68 17.73 4.52
CA LYS A 606 -41.75 18.66 3.87
C LYS A 606 -41.82 18.40 2.37
N GLU A 607 -42.24 19.46 1.68
CA GLU A 607 -42.38 19.56 0.24
C GLU A 607 -41.00 19.43 -0.42
N GLY A 608 -40.99 18.74 -1.56
CA GLY A 608 -39.84 18.68 -2.45
C GLY A 608 -39.67 20.03 -3.13
N VAL A 609 -38.48 20.62 -2.95
CA VAL A 609 -38.00 21.74 -3.75
C VAL A 609 -36.82 21.22 -4.56
N GLY A 610 -37.03 21.14 -5.88
CA GLY A 610 -35.96 20.89 -6.84
C GLY A 610 -34.89 21.96 -6.72
N ARG A 611 -33.63 21.53 -6.77
CA ARG A 611 -32.49 22.42 -6.95
C ARG A 611 -31.75 22.00 -8.19
N ASP A 612 -31.77 22.91 -9.15
CA ASP A 612 -30.93 22.96 -10.33
C ASP A 612 -29.46 22.80 -9.95
N ARG A 613 -28.75 22.00 -10.74
CA ARG A 613 -27.28 21.91 -10.72
C ARG A 613 -26.72 23.19 -11.37
N PRO A 614 -25.83 23.95 -10.72
CA PRO A 614 -25.02 24.91 -11.45
C PRO A 614 -23.87 24.20 -12.16
N ALA A 615 -23.48 24.82 -13.27
CA ALA A 615 -22.48 24.37 -14.22
C ALA A 615 -21.07 24.21 -13.60
N THR A 616 -20.32 23.32 -14.23
CA THR A 616 -18.90 23.01 -14.06
C THR A 616 -18.02 24.26 -13.97
N ASN A 617 -17.24 24.35 -12.90
CA ASN A 617 -16.12 25.30 -12.79
C ASN A 617 -15.00 24.87 -13.74
N GLN A 618 -14.71 25.70 -14.74
CA GLN A 618 -13.49 25.61 -15.54
C GLN A 618 -12.29 26.01 -14.69
N VAL A 619 -11.37 25.08 -14.47
CA VAL A 619 -10.04 25.37 -13.93
C VAL A 619 -9.21 25.95 -15.09
N SER A 620 -8.92 27.26 -15.03
CA SER A 620 -8.03 27.93 -15.98
C SER A 620 -6.60 27.87 -15.46
N PHE A 621 -5.73 27.11 -16.12
CA PHE A 621 -4.29 27.13 -15.86
C PHE A 621 -3.67 28.37 -16.50
N LEU A 622 -3.13 29.27 -15.67
CA LEU A 622 -2.23 30.34 -16.13
C LEU A 622 -0.81 29.77 -16.19
N GLY A 623 -0.33 29.52 -17.42
CA GLY A 623 1.08 29.21 -17.67
C GLY A 623 1.98 30.43 -17.43
N PRO A 624 3.28 30.24 -17.13
CA PRO A 624 4.19 31.34 -16.87
C PRO A 624 4.57 32.06 -18.18
N VAL A 625 4.34 33.37 -18.21
CA VAL A 625 4.85 34.29 -19.25
C VAL A 625 6.30 34.60 -18.95
N SER A 626 7.23 34.02 -19.70
CA SER A 626 8.64 34.41 -19.69
C SER A 626 8.87 35.54 -20.70
N GLY A 627 9.29 36.71 -20.23
CA GLY A 627 9.79 37.82 -21.04
C GLY A 627 10.88 38.58 -20.28
N PRO A 628 11.99 38.98 -20.92
CA PRO A 628 13.16 39.49 -20.21
C PRO A 628 13.01 41.00 -19.93
N VAL A 629 13.13 41.41 -18.66
CA VAL A 629 13.30 42.82 -18.30
C VAL A 629 14.79 43.15 -18.30
N ARG A 630 15.15 44.09 -19.18
CA ARG A 630 16.50 44.65 -19.33
C ARG A 630 16.84 45.57 -18.14
N GLY A 631 18.13 45.66 -17.89
CA GLY A 631 18.76 46.28 -16.73
C GLY A 631 18.50 47.76 -16.49
N ALA A 632 18.65 48.13 -15.23
CA ALA A 632 19.03 49.47 -14.78
C ALA A 632 20.20 49.31 -13.81
N GLU A 633 21.29 50.02 -14.10
CA GLU A 633 22.52 50.13 -13.30
C GLU A 633 22.31 50.97 -12.03
N PRO A 634 23.26 50.91 -11.07
CA PRO A 634 23.08 51.44 -9.72
C PRO A 634 23.60 52.88 -9.55
N GLU A 635 22.93 53.66 -8.71
CA GLU A 635 23.50 54.86 -8.10
C GLU A 635 24.04 54.55 -6.70
N ALA A 636 25.27 55.01 -6.46
CA ALA A 636 25.96 55.05 -5.19
C ALA A 636 25.50 56.26 -4.36
N ASP A 637 25.41 56.13 -3.03
CA ASP A 637 26.35 56.77 -2.09
C ASP A 637 25.82 56.82 -0.64
N ALA A 638 26.80 56.77 0.28
CA ALA A 638 26.81 57.30 1.65
C ALA A 638 26.01 56.56 2.74
N GLU A 639 26.44 56.43 4.00
CA GLU A 639 27.70 56.59 4.76
C GLU A 639 27.33 56.21 6.22
N LYS A 640 28.27 55.66 7.01
CA LYS A 640 28.30 55.62 8.51
C LYS A 640 27.25 54.76 9.25
N ALA A 641 27.54 54.09 10.38
CA ALA A 641 28.72 53.98 11.24
C ALA A 641 28.74 52.60 11.92
N SER A 642 29.94 52.06 12.10
CA SER A 642 30.27 50.88 12.91
C SER A 642 30.26 51.21 14.40
N ALA A 643 29.60 50.39 15.21
CA ALA A 643 29.77 50.35 16.66
C ALA A 643 30.42 49.03 17.04
N ASP A 644 31.62 49.12 17.60
CA ASP A 644 32.39 48.01 18.17
C ASP A 644 31.69 47.41 19.40
N PRO A 645 31.83 46.09 19.65
CA PRO A 645 31.43 45.47 20.90
C PRO A 645 32.46 45.76 22.03
N PRO A 646 32.02 45.84 23.29
CA PRO A 646 32.90 46.13 24.42
C PRO A 646 33.78 44.90 24.79
N PRO A 647 34.96 45.12 25.41
CA PRO A 647 35.87 44.06 25.78
C PRO A 647 35.45 43.37 27.08
N GLU A 648 35.62 42.04 27.09
CA GLU A 648 35.70 41.23 28.29
C GLU A 648 37.05 41.45 28.98
N ASP A 649 37.04 41.80 30.26
CA ASP A 649 38.14 41.52 31.19
C ASP A 649 37.62 41.48 32.64
N GLY A 650 37.59 40.26 33.20
CA GLY A 650 38.34 39.89 34.40
C GLY A 650 38.08 40.56 35.76
N ALA A 651 37.47 39.77 36.65
CA ALA A 651 37.87 39.48 38.04
C ALA A 651 37.59 40.48 39.19
N ALA A 652 36.69 40.06 40.09
CA ALA A 652 36.90 39.91 41.54
C ALA A 652 35.80 39.02 42.14
#